data_AF-A0A822A946-F1
#
_entry.id   AF-A0A822A946-F1
#
_cell.length_a   1.000
_cell.length_b   1.000
_cell.length_c   1.000
_cell.angle_alpha   90.00
_cell.angle_beta   90.00
_cell.angle_gamma   90.00
#
_symmetry.space_group_name_H-M   'P 1'
#
loop_
_entity.id
_entity.type
_entity.pdbx_description
1 polymer ?
#
loop_
_entity_poly.entity_id
_entity_poly.type
_entity_poly.pdbx_seq_one_letter_code
_entity_poly.pdbx_strand_id
1 'polypeptide(L)'
;MDIIPYAERSTTLIMRRMGHIYDNLYDLFNQNFTVSAGKKFCRIPIGPLYHPRCLVNDEFYCIVFVQREELSKCDPPFLNRFEKHIIDMNSLFHPFQKTITSDLLVWLAELLSSNTNKNFPLLQHLFVNYNVDYIHNLVIDAFNQLNTVTDSESNHAHDILAYCKEKLLLASSFDLPLVLAWRSNNTENVHPLIDQYYNLHEHLSFSNILRQALSVDKGVIPDRIIYTYTQVHDMINYDNQENQIEEIKLGNFKTELELIKTIRLFYKSTKQTRLLIIRVDYHREQKHALFLKHILHNNREITSNHKIWIIFHLQRNLLNQVTNDVLFNDWNIIMIENLNEHKLIPREILINPFYVGLISHDQFRFTECTFDERIRRCFTKFRYIGSPRNDESRINEHLDGVLESITTTDPSIRSIVQSYLSILQANIQFDSEDWRQDLLTNEIIIGACHSVFSAIQQTISHYYDKYIFLLFSHLEKFSFLDTYLLIISMKPSDVRDSLEKIWHDSLTLSLKSIDRTMMNMNVMEIPLILGLHLPCARAEHDQLCQIRELLINNSQNYTSEYFDESDSTVNEFALNQLKKRSVYKNNWETIINQALLFEHYYHDQLLLLLDEVKLSQIPVSVVHTLLNSNPTRSRTDVLKHLLNNYAELIEILRMFEVCIELINGERIIVDMFEKQFIRMDTSNTANPHHNESHFYRLILHNEHFYLVAPQALASFDEAFECAGDPFIETSLMNLIELITSASSIQKVKNIEQLSTTYGRVVEGVLSLDNYTVNNLEKLRSFTSLVRCITTLVRQEQSLTVFKNACDYTNYDMNFQTCDDIHQFMKQLHIMINSNSKQITDNLPQDPLIKLETEFMKTWLVDHGNEYIDVLTSISKLDNSLWKYSARIFTVLDRKLELLDKIKKTNGQISQDDEEIEQFDQYLNALIDPTRKIEHLMVNRIHMHLILDVRQKRTIEDILQKDFIYLEDNIRRVIENQSQRSASLISLIAWLKYYTQYYALALNNDIQIEVMNHIDRVLTRDDSPFCSTLKLFIIKQLCQFYKVSLDGLCNIFVNRNCYWIRPMIAHSNAQQAQTMRRNLILPTPLFQGSDDFTQINKLLSQNYSNERLRALIIQCSSKQESSYSLFIWFIHHYSRFRLSDMPPDN
;
A
#
# COMPACT_ATOMS: atom_id res chain seq x y z
N MET A 1 28.02 18.75 -68.29
CA MET A 1 28.27 19.27 -69.65
C MET A 1 29.68 19.84 -69.79
N ASP A 2 30.46 19.92 -68.71
CA ASP A 2 31.73 20.65 -68.68
C ASP A 2 32.91 19.92 -69.35
N ILE A 3 32.76 18.63 -69.67
CA ILE A 3 33.79 17.79 -70.30
C ILE A 3 34.18 18.31 -71.69
N ILE A 4 33.20 18.76 -72.49
CA ILE A 4 33.44 19.29 -73.84
C ILE A 4 34.37 20.53 -73.77
N PRO A 5 34.06 21.57 -72.98
CA PRO A 5 34.96 22.70 -72.77
C PRO A 5 36.38 22.33 -72.29
N TYR A 6 36.54 21.27 -71.49
CA TYR A 6 37.86 20.83 -71.03
C TYR A 6 38.64 20.10 -72.13
N ALA A 7 37.96 19.29 -72.96
CA ALA A 7 38.58 18.59 -74.09
C ALA A 7 39.12 19.55 -75.16
N GLU A 8 38.49 20.72 -75.31
CA GLU A 8 38.91 21.77 -76.25
C GLU A 8 40.19 22.51 -75.81
N ARG A 9 40.64 22.34 -74.56
CA ARG A 9 41.75 23.07 -73.94
C ARG A 9 42.91 22.13 -73.57
N SER A 10 44.10 22.70 -73.35
CA SER A 10 45.27 22.00 -72.80
C SER A 10 45.07 21.77 -71.29
N THR A 11 44.19 20.83 -70.93
CA THR A 11 43.81 20.57 -69.54
C THR A 11 43.72 19.07 -69.30
N THR A 12 44.14 18.62 -68.12
CA THR A 12 43.95 17.24 -67.67
C THR A 12 42.62 17.11 -66.95
N LEU A 13 41.72 16.28 -67.46
CA LEU A 13 40.45 15.96 -66.82
C LEU A 13 40.62 14.74 -65.89
N ILE A 14 40.43 14.95 -64.60
CA ILE A 14 40.40 13.88 -63.60
C ILE A 14 38.95 13.51 -63.32
N MET A 15 38.59 12.23 -63.54
CA MET A 15 37.24 11.73 -63.33
C MET A 15 37.20 10.69 -62.21
N ARG A 16 36.21 10.84 -61.32
CA ARG A 16 35.89 9.87 -60.27
C ARG A 16 34.48 9.36 -60.53
N ARG A 17 34.36 8.06 -60.86
CA ARG A 17 33.13 7.34 -61.28
C ARG A 17 32.56 7.80 -62.62
N MET A 18 32.41 6.82 -63.52
CA MET A 18 31.77 6.97 -64.83
C MET A 18 30.39 6.32 -64.76
N GLY A 19 29.33 7.11 -64.61
CA GLY A 19 27.96 6.62 -64.74
C GLY A 19 27.58 6.39 -66.21
N HIS A 20 26.33 6.68 -66.57
CA HIS A 20 25.81 6.63 -67.94
C HIS A 20 26.48 7.61 -68.94
N ILE A 21 27.51 8.36 -68.50
CA ILE A 21 28.26 9.30 -69.33
C ILE A 21 29.28 8.56 -70.23
N TYR A 22 29.67 7.33 -69.87
CA TYR A 22 30.63 6.55 -70.66
C TYR A 22 30.17 6.33 -72.11
N ASP A 23 28.91 5.94 -72.32
CA ASP A 23 28.36 5.70 -73.67
C ASP A 23 28.42 6.97 -74.54
N ASN A 24 28.19 8.13 -73.91
CA ASN A 24 28.25 9.43 -74.56
C ASN A 24 29.69 9.85 -74.94
N LEU A 25 30.70 9.33 -74.24
CA LEU A 25 32.12 9.67 -74.44
C LEU A 25 32.89 8.56 -75.16
N TYR A 26 32.19 7.59 -75.75
CA TYR A 26 32.78 6.42 -76.39
C TYR A 26 33.83 6.79 -77.44
N ASP A 27 33.48 7.65 -78.40
CA ASP A 27 34.39 8.06 -79.48
C ASP A 27 35.60 8.83 -78.94
N LEU A 28 35.43 9.59 -77.85
CA LEU A 28 36.49 10.38 -77.22
C LEU A 28 37.54 9.47 -76.58
N PHE A 29 37.11 8.47 -75.81
CA PHE A 29 38.02 7.51 -75.18
C PHE A 29 38.60 6.49 -76.14
N ASN A 30 37.88 6.17 -77.22
CA ASN A 30 38.39 5.30 -78.28
C ASN A 30 39.39 6.03 -79.20
N GLN A 31 39.65 7.31 -78.95
CA GLN A 31 40.50 8.19 -79.76
C GLN A 31 40.09 8.20 -81.25
N ASN A 32 38.79 8.07 -81.51
CA ASN A 32 38.22 8.01 -82.85
C ASN A 32 38.03 9.44 -83.40
N PHE A 33 39.12 10.03 -83.86
CA PHE A 33 39.13 11.43 -84.29
C PHE A 33 39.11 11.60 -85.81
N THR A 34 38.30 12.54 -86.28
CA THR A 34 38.39 13.08 -87.64
C THR A 34 39.29 14.31 -87.62
N VAL A 35 40.36 14.31 -88.41
CA VAL A 35 41.27 15.46 -88.51
C VAL A 35 40.81 16.37 -89.64
N SER A 36 40.51 17.64 -89.31
CA SER A 36 40.16 18.67 -90.29
C SER A 36 40.96 19.94 -90.02
N ALA A 37 41.63 20.47 -91.04
CA ALA A 37 42.52 21.65 -90.92
C ALA A 37 43.55 21.53 -89.78
N GLY A 38 44.15 20.34 -89.61
CA GLY A 38 45.16 20.07 -88.57
C GLY A 38 44.61 19.95 -87.15
N LYS A 39 43.29 20.00 -86.95
CA LYS A 39 42.63 19.87 -85.64
C LYS A 39 41.85 18.55 -85.54
N LYS A 40 41.92 17.90 -84.37
CA LYS A 40 41.21 16.65 -84.07
C LYS A 40 39.77 16.95 -83.62
N PHE A 41 38.79 16.29 -84.22
CA PHE A 41 37.40 16.39 -83.84
C PHE A 41 36.82 15.03 -83.48
N CYS A 42 36.00 14.99 -82.43
CA CYS A 42 35.29 13.82 -81.94
C CYS A 42 33.77 14.07 -81.92
N ARG A 43 32.95 13.05 -82.20
CA ARG A 43 31.50 13.12 -81.98
C ARG A 43 31.20 12.76 -80.54
N ILE A 44 30.34 13.53 -79.87
CA ILE A 44 29.89 13.22 -78.50
C ILE A 44 28.37 13.13 -78.52
N PRO A 45 27.77 11.92 -78.48
CA PRO A 45 26.33 11.77 -78.32
C PRO A 45 25.85 12.39 -77.00
N ILE A 46 24.76 13.16 -77.04
CA ILE A 46 24.04 13.67 -75.87
C ILE A 46 22.58 13.29 -76.08
N GLY A 47 22.22 12.09 -75.65
CA GLY A 47 20.92 11.49 -75.94
C GLY A 47 20.77 11.04 -77.40
N PRO A 48 19.56 10.64 -77.83
CA PRO A 48 19.38 9.99 -79.12
C PRO A 48 19.56 10.93 -80.33
N LEU A 49 19.29 12.24 -80.16
CA LEU A 49 19.12 13.17 -81.28
C LEU A 49 20.22 14.24 -81.38
N TYR A 50 20.97 14.52 -80.33
CA TYR A 50 21.97 15.60 -80.32
C TYR A 50 23.38 15.02 -80.27
N HIS A 51 24.21 15.34 -81.27
CA HIS A 51 25.55 14.76 -81.44
C HIS A 51 26.58 15.81 -81.87
N PRO A 52 26.98 16.72 -80.96
CA PRO A 52 27.97 17.75 -81.26
C PRO A 52 29.32 17.19 -81.72
N ARG A 53 30.00 17.93 -82.59
CA ARG A 53 31.42 17.74 -82.90
C ARG A 53 32.25 18.56 -81.92
N CYS A 54 32.96 17.87 -81.03
CA CYS A 54 33.86 18.45 -80.05
C CYS A 54 35.29 18.51 -80.62
N LEU A 55 35.94 19.66 -80.49
CA LEU A 55 37.36 19.81 -80.79
C LEU A 55 38.17 19.18 -79.64
N VAL A 56 39.18 18.39 -79.96
CA VAL A 56 40.06 17.75 -78.97
C VAL A 56 41.46 18.33 -79.11
N ASN A 57 41.96 18.92 -78.03
CA ASN A 57 43.31 19.47 -77.95
C ASN A 57 44.35 18.33 -77.92
N ASP A 58 45.51 18.53 -78.53
CA ASP A 58 46.58 17.52 -78.53
C ASP A 58 47.20 17.29 -77.14
N GLU A 59 47.11 18.28 -76.24
CA GLU A 59 47.58 18.20 -74.86
C GLU A 59 46.46 17.89 -73.85
N PHE A 60 45.31 17.41 -74.32
CA PHE A 60 44.23 16.95 -73.45
C PHE A 60 44.51 15.52 -72.95
N TYR A 61 44.51 15.36 -71.63
CA TYR A 61 44.61 14.05 -70.98
C TYR A 61 43.37 13.78 -70.13
N CYS A 62 42.93 12.52 -70.08
CA CYS A 62 41.86 12.09 -69.19
C CYS A 62 42.36 10.96 -68.29
N ILE A 63 42.26 11.17 -66.98
CA ILE A 63 42.64 10.20 -65.95
C ILE A 63 41.37 9.79 -65.22
N VAL A 64 41.07 8.49 -65.21
CA VAL A 64 39.90 7.94 -64.52
C VAL A 64 40.36 7.12 -63.32
N PHE A 65 39.94 7.54 -62.13
CA PHE A 65 40.16 6.75 -60.92
C PHE A 65 39.04 5.72 -60.75
N VAL A 66 39.44 4.46 -60.62
CA VAL A 66 38.55 3.32 -60.36
C VAL A 66 39.03 2.64 -59.09
N GLN A 67 38.13 2.43 -58.13
CA GLN A 67 38.44 1.67 -56.93
C GLN A 67 38.67 0.19 -57.29
N ARG A 68 39.63 -0.46 -56.61
CA ARG A 68 40.04 -1.84 -56.95
C ARG A 68 38.86 -2.81 -56.86
N GLU A 69 37.94 -2.59 -55.92
CA GLU A 69 36.74 -3.39 -55.69
C GLU A 69 35.67 -3.17 -56.76
N GLU A 70 35.68 -2.01 -57.43
CA GLU A 70 34.75 -1.65 -58.51
C GLU A 70 35.26 -2.14 -59.88
N LEU A 71 36.52 -2.56 -59.99
CA LEU A 71 37.14 -2.98 -61.25
C LEU A 71 36.39 -4.13 -61.95
N SER A 72 35.87 -5.09 -61.19
CA SER A 72 35.10 -6.22 -61.73
C SER A 72 33.73 -5.84 -62.30
N LYS A 73 33.22 -4.66 -61.94
CA LYS A 73 31.94 -4.13 -62.42
C LYS A 73 32.10 -3.26 -63.67
N CYS A 74 33.33 -2.91 -64.03
CA CYS A 74 33.61 -2.13 -65.23
C CYS A 74 33.55 -3.03 -66.47
N ASP A 75 32.89 -2.54 -67.52
CA ASP A 75 32.80 -3.27 -68.79
C ASP A 75 34.19 -3.48 -69.41
N PRO A 76 34.53 -4.68 -69.91
CA PRO A 76 35.84 -4.94 -70.52
C PRO A 76 36.23 -3.95 -71.65
N PRO A 77 35.30 -3.51 -72.53
CA PRO A 77 35.60 -2.47 -73.52
C PRO A 77 36.01 -1.13 -72.92
N PHE A 78 35.46 -0.73 -71.76
CA PHE A 78 35.89 0.49 -71.07
C PHE A 78 37.32 0.33 -70.59
N LEU A 79 37.61 -0.77 -69.90
CA LEU A 79 38.96 -1.06 -69.41
C LEU A 79 39.97 -1.08 -70.56
N ASN A 80 39.66 -1.71 -71.69
CA ASN A 80 40.58 -1.82 -72.83
C ASN A 80 41.02 -0.49 -73.46
N ARG A 81 40.33 0.63 -73.19
CA ARG A 81 40.64 1.96 -73.76
C ARG A 81 41.57 2.81 -72.90
N PHE A 82 41.82 2.42 -71.65
CA PHE A 82 42.70 3.15 -70.75
C PHE A 82 43.99 2.37 -70.49
N GLU A 83 45.09 3.10 -70.32
CA GLU A 83 46.30 2.58 -69.68
C GLU A 83 46.04 2.44 -68.18
N LYS A 84 46.38 1.28 -67.60
CA LYS A 84 46.06 0.97 -66.19
C LYS A 84 47.32 1.09 -65.36
N HIS A 85 47.28 1.96 -64.37
CA HIS A 85 48.28 2.03 -63.32
C HIS A 85 47.64 1.69 -61.99
N ILE A 86 48.29 0.83 -61.22
CA ILE A 86 47.87 0.55 -59.85
C ILE A 86 48.58 1.56 -58.96
N ILE A 87 47.79 2.39 -58.26
CA ILE A 87 48.30 3.35 -57.30
C ILE A 87 47.97 2.82 -55.91
N ASP A 88 49.00 2.49 -55.14
CA ASP A 88 48.88 2.20 -53.71
C ASP A 88 49.31 3.44 -52.93
N MET A 89 48.44 3.96 -52.05
CA MET A 89 48.74 5.13 -51.23
C MET A 89 50.04 4.95 -50.44
N ASN A 90 50.28 3.75 -49.90
CA ASN A 90 51.51 3.46 -49.16
C ASN A 90 52.75 3.56 -50.05
N SER A 91 52.66 3.33 -51.35
CA SER A 91 53.80 3.44 -52.27
C SER A 91 54.16 4.88 -52.63
N LEU A 92 53.27 5.85 -52.38
CA LEU A 92 53.46 7.26 -52.73
C LEU A 92 54.30 8.03 -51.71
N PHE A 93 54.44 7.53 -50.48
CA PHE A 93 55.14 8.21 -49.39
C PHE A 93 56.60 7.78 -49.27
N HIS A 94 57.50 8.74 -49.02
CA HIS A 94 58.91 8.46 -48.75
C HIS A 94 59.07 7.65 -47.45
N PRO A 95 60.01 6.68 -47.35
CA PRO A 95 60.21 5.89 -46.14
C PRO A 95 60.38 6.74 -44.87
N PHE A 96 61.14 7.84 -44.93
CA PHE A 96 61.31 8.75 -43.80
C PHE A 96 60.01 9.44 -43.35
N GLN A 97 59.15 9.86 -44.30
CA GLN A 97 57.83 10.41 -43.98
C GLN A 97 56.96 9.38 -43.27
N LYS A 98 57.02 8.11 -43.69
CA LYS A 98 56.30 7.01 -43.02
C LYS A 98 56.77 6.78 -41.59
N THR A 99 58.09 6.85 -41.34
CA THR A 99 58.63 6.74 -39.98
C THR A 99 58.06 7.84 -39.08
N ILE A 100 58.11 9.10 -39.54
CA ILE A 100 57.54 10.24 -38.80
C ILE A 100 56.03 10.07 -38.60
N THR A 101 55.30 9.62 -39.61
CA THR A 101 53.86 9.32 -39.48
C THR A 101 53.61 8.23 -38.45
N SER A 102 54.42 7.17 -38.41
CA SER A 102 54.33 6.10 -37.41
C SER A 102 54.56 6.66 -36.00
N ASP A 103 55.60 7.47 -35.80
CA ASP A 103 55.89 8.11 -34.51
C ASP A 103 54.72 8.99 -34.03
N LEU A 104 54.11 9.73 -34.95
CA LEU A 104 52.97 10.59 -34.67
C LEU A 104 51.70 9.78 -34.34
N LEU A 105 51.48 8.65 -35.01
CA LEU A 105 50.37 7.73 -34.72
C LEU A 105 50.56 7.04 -33.35
N VAL A 106 51.79 6.66 -33.00
CA VAL A 106 52.11 6.14 -31.66
C VAL A 106 51.83 7.20 -30.61
N TRP A 107 52.30 8.43 -30.82
CA TRP A 107 52.02 9.55 -29.90
C TRP A 107 50.51 9.79 -29.73
N LEU A 108 49.72 9.75 -30.81
CA LEU A 108 48.25 9.87 -30.73
C LEU A 108 47.63 8.72 -29.95
N ALA A 109 48.03 7.47 -30.22
CA ALA A 109 47.53 6.30 -29.51
C ALA A 109 47.85 6.37 -28.02
N GLU A 110 49.01 6.92 -27.65
CA GLU A 110 49.37 7.16 -26.27
C GLU A 110 48.44 8.15 -25.58
N LEU A 111 47.79 9.10 -26.25
CA LEU A 111 46.94 10.12 -25.59
C LEU A 111 45.69 9.53 -24.92
N LEU A 112 45.23 8.36 -25.35
CA LEU A 112 44.05 7.68 -24.79
C LEU A 112 44.43 6.65 -23.73
N SER A 113 43.57 6.48 -22.73
CA SER A 113 43.72 5.43 -21.72
C SER A 113 43.21 4.07 -22.22
N SER A 114 43.92 2.99 -21.91
CA SER A 114 43.59 1.62 -22.33
C SER A 114 42.46 0.96 -21.54
N ASN A 115 42.13 1.47 -20.35
CA ASN A 115 41.11 0.92 -19.44
C ASN A 115 39.93 1.89 -19.26
N THR A 116 39.05 2.00 -20.25
CA THR A 116 37.89 2.88 -20.20
C THR A 116 36.61 2.18 -20.66
N ASN A 117 35.45 2.71 -20.27
CA ASN A 117 34.16 2.16 -20.70
C ASN A 117 33.90 2.48 -22.18
N LYS A 118 32.90 1.83 -22.78
CA LYS A 118 32.53 2.02 -24.20
C LYS A 118 32.16 3.46 -24.58
N ASN A 119 31.86 4.30 -23.58
CA ASN A 119 31.39 5.66 -23.77
C ASN A 119 32.54 6.68 -23.78
N PHE A 120 33.75 6.28 -23.39
CA PHE A 120 34.90 7.18 -23.32
C PHE A 120 35.29 7.72 -24.71
N PRO A 121 35.81 8.97 -24.81
CA PRO A 121 36.19 9.54 -26.11
C PRO A 121 37.21 8.70 -26.88
N LEU A 122 36.96 8.54 -28.18
CA LEU A 122 37.90 7.97 -29.15
C LEU A 122 38.74 9.08 -29.78
N LEU A 123 39.79 8.71 -30.53
CA LEU A 123 40.65 9.69 -31.22
C LEU A 123 39.86 10.62 -32.14
N GLN A 124 38.86 10.09 -32.84
CA GLN A 124 37.98 10.87 -33.72
C GLN A 124 37.11 11.91 -32.96
N HIS A 125 36.89 11.74 -31.65
CA HIS A 125 36.17 12.72 -30.83
C HIS A 125 37.10 13.84 -30.36
N LEU A 126 38.38 13.52 -30.16
CA LEU A 126 39.40 14.50 -29.78
C LEU A 126 39.96 15.25 -30.99
N PHE A 127 39.99 14.63 -32.15
CA PHE A 127 40.48 15.17 -33.40
C PHE A 127 39.46 14.84 -34.50
N VAL A 128 38.58 15.79 -34.81
CA VAL A 128 37.39 15.58 -35.66
C VAL A 128 37.74 15.12 -37.08
N ASN A 129 38.88 15.56 -37.58
CA ASN A 129 39.43 15.21 -38.89
C ASN A 129 40.44 14.05 -38.83
N TYR A 130 40.48 13.29 -37.74
CA TYR A 130 41.39 12.17 -37.61
C TYR A 130 41.10 11.09 -38.66
N ASN A 131 42.06 10.92 -39.55
CA ASN A 131 42.19 9.81 -40.47
C ASN A 131 43.69 9.56 -40.63
N VAL A 132 44.10 8.30 -40.79
CA VAL A 132 45.49 7.94 -41.10
C VAL A 132 46.01 8.73 -42.31
N ASP A 133 45.18 8.92 -43.34
CA ASP A 133 45.54 9.71 -44.53
C ASP A 133 45.71 11.21 -44.21
N TYR A 134 44.96 11.74 -43.25
CA TYR A 134 45.15 13.11 -42.77
C TYR A 134 46.50 13.27 -42.08
N ILE A 135 46.89 12.32 -41.24
CA ILE A 135 48.20 12.35 -40.55
C ILE A 135 49.35 12.29 -41.57
N HIS A 136 49.24 11.44 -42.60
CA HIS A 136 50.22 11.42 -43.68
C HIS A 136 50.32 12.77 -44.42
N ASN A 137 49.19 13.38 -44.76
CA ASN A 137 49.17 14.68 -45.42
C ASN A 137 49.71 15.80 -44.52
N LEU A 138 49.45 15.75 -43.21
CA LEU A 138 49.99 16.72 -42.27
C LEU A 138 51.52 16.65 -42.20
N VAL A 139 52.09 15.43 -42.24
CA VAL A 139 53.54 15.26 -42.34
C VAL A 139 54.05 15.85 -43.65
N ILE A 140 53.42 15.57 -44.79
CA ILE A 140 53.81 16.18 -46.07
C ILE A 140 53.76 17.72 -46.02
N ASP A 141 52.69 18.29 -45.47
CA ASP A 141 52.55 19.73 -45.33
C ASP A 141 53.69 20.30 -44.45
N ALA A 142 54.04 19.64 -43.36
CA ALA A 142 55.17 20.03 -42.53
C ALA A 142 56.50 20.03 -43.32
N PHE A 143 56.75 19.05 -44.19
CA PHE A 143 57.93 19.04 -45.06
C PHE A 143 57.93 20.21 -46.05
N ASN A 144 56.77 20.50 -46.65
CA ASN A 144 56.63 21.61 -47.61
C ASN A 144 56.81 22.98 -46.94
N GLN A 145 56.19 23.20 -45.78
CA GLN A 145 56.24 24.47 -45.06
C GLN A 145 57.63 24.75 -44.46
N LEU A 146 58.31 23.71 -43.99
CA LEU A 146 59.66 23.81 -43.43
C LEU A 146 60.76 23.73 -44.50
N ASN A 147 60.40 23.57 -45.78
CA ASN A 147 61.31 23.41 -46.92
C ASN A 147 62.39 22.33 -46.69
N THR A 148 62.03 21.20 -46.08
CA THR A 148 62.97 20.12 -45.76
C THR A 148 63.11 19.14 -46.94
N VAL A 149 64.34 18.70 -47.19
CA VAL A 149 64.64 17.70 -48.23
C VAL A 149 64.48 16.29 -47.64
N THR A 150 63.88 15.37 -48.38
CA THR A 150 63.58 14.00 -47.93
C THR A 150 64.80 13.12 -47.63
N ASP A 151 66.01 13.55 -48.00
CA ASP A 151 67.23 12.75 -47.96
C ASP A 151 68.11 12.97 -46.70
N SER A 152 67.77 13.92 -45.82
CA SER A 152 68.54 14.26 -44.61
C SER A 152 67.85 13.80 -43.31
N GLU A 153 68.04 12.53 -42.95
CA GLU A 153 67.19 11.81 -41.98
C GLU A 153 67.33 12.21 -40.49
N SER A 154 68.32 12.99 -40.05
CA SER A 154 68.63 13.05 -38.60
C SER A 154 68.30 14.35 -37.85
N ASN A 155 68.31 15.54 -38.48
CA ASN A 155 68.25 16.81 -37.72
C ASN A 155 66.90 17.52 -37.76
N HIS A 156 66.01 17.21 -38.70
CA HIS A 156 64.74 17.92 -38.87
C HIS A 156 63.50 17.14 -38.41
N ALA A 157 63.65 15.87 -38.02
CA ALA A 157 62.53 15.03 -37.56
C ALA A 157 61.80 15.64 -36.36
N HIS A 158 62.55 16.21 -35.40
CA HIS A 158 61.98 16.84 -34.21
C HIS A 158 61.14 18.08 -34.57
N ASP A 159 61.63 18.94 -35.46
CA ASP A 159 60.92 20.15 -35.88
C ASP A 159 59.64 19.82 -36.64
N ILE A 160 59.69 18.79 -37.50
CA ILE A 160 58.53 18.29 -38.24
C ILE A 160 57.48 17.72 -37.27
N LEU A 161 57.91 16.91 -36.29
CA LEU A 161 57.00 16.38 -35.27
C LEU A 161 56.40 17.49 -34.41
N ALA A 162 57.19 18.49 -34.01
CA ALA A 162 56.71 19.64 -33.24
C ALA A 162 55.65 20.43 -34.02
N TYR A 163 55.90 20.70 -35.31
CA TYR A 163 54.93 21.35 -36.20
C TYR A 163 53.62 20.55 -36.31
N CYS A 164 53.72 19.24 -36.54
CA CYS A 164 52.54 18.38 -36.64
C CYS A 164 51.74 18.35 -35.33
N LYS A 165 52.41 18.24 -34.19
CA LYS A 165 51.77 18.25 -32.87
C LYS A 165 51.07 19.59 -32.61
N GLU A 166 51.70 20.72 -32.92
CA GLU A 166 51.10 22.05 -32.79
C GLU A 166 49.80 22.16 -33.62
N LYS A 167 49.83 21.73 -34.88
CA LYS A 167 48.66 21.72 -35.76
C LYS A 167 47.54 20.81 -35.27
N LEU A 168 47.88 19.64 -34.74
CA LEU A 168 46.90 18.73 -34.14
C LEU A 168 46.27 19.33 -32.89
N LEU A 169 47.05 19.98 -32.03
CA LEU A 169 46.53 20.66 -30.84
C LEU A 169 45.57 21.79 -31.22
N LEU A 170 45.90 22.63 -32.20
CA LEU A 170 45.01 23.71 -32.70
C LEU A 170 43.69 23.19 -33.28
N ALA A 171 43.68 21.97 -33.82
CA ALA A 171 42.50 21.32 -34.39
C ALA A 171 41.76 20.40 -33.40
N SER A 172 42.24 20.29 -32.17
CA SER A 172 41.70 19.35 -31.18
C SER A 172 40.44 19.86 -30.48
N SER A 173 39.60 18.92 -30.03
CA SER A 173 38.43 19.19 -29.20
C SER A 173 38.83 19.72 -27.84
N PHE A 174 37.94 20.53 -27.27
CA PHE A 174 38.03 21.01 -25.89
C PHE A 174 37.85 19.88 -24.86
N ASP A 175 37.50 18.67 -25.30
CA ASP A 175 37.60 17.45 -24.50
C ASP A 175 39.05 16.94 -24.31
N LEU A 176 40.01 17.33 -25.17
CA LEU A 176 41.39 16.85 -25.09
C LEU A 176 42.07 17.22 -23.75
N PRO A 177 42.03 18.48 -23.26
CA PRO A 177 42.59 18.82 -21.96
C PRO A 177 41.96 18.03 -20.81
N LEU A 178 40.67 17.68 -20.89
CA LEU A 178 39.97 16.87 -19.88
C LEU A 178 40.50 15.44 -19.86
N VAL A 179 40.67 14.82 -21.03
CA VAL A 179 41.25 13.48 -21.16
C VAL A 179 42.70 13.45 -20.66
N LEU A 180 43.50 14.46 -21.02
CA LEU A 180 44.87 14.59 -20.56
C LEU A 180 44.96 14.77 -19.05
N ALA A 181 44.16 15.66 -18.47
CA ALA A 181 44.16 15.93 -17.04
C ALA A 181 43.71 14.72 -16.22
N TRP A 182 42.69 13.99 -16.68
CA TRP A 182 42.26 12.74 -16.06
C TRP A 182 43.37 11.68 -16.06
N ARG A 183 44.15 11.59 -17.16
CA ARG A 183 45.31 10.69 -17.25
C ARG A 183 46.50 11.14 -16.39
N SER A 184 46.71 12.44 -16.21
CA SER A 184 47.85 13.01 -15.46
C SER A 184 47.97 12.48 -14.04
N ASN A 185 46.86 12.04 -13.42
CA ASN A 185 46.87 11.34 -12.14
C ASN A 185 47.76 10.07 -12.13
N ASN A 186 48.12 9.53 -13.29
CA ASN A 186 48.92 8.31 -13.46
C ASN A 186 50.31 8.50 -14.10
N THR A 187 50.66 9.69 -14.62
CA THR A 187 51.93 9.90 -15.37
C THR A 187 52.44 11.35 -15.32
N GLU A 188 53.74 11.55 -15.01
CA GLU A 188 54.39 12.86 -14.80
C GLU A 188 54.51 13.75 -16.08
N ASN A 189 54.45 13.16 -17.29
CA ASN A 189 54.75 13.84 -18.56
C ASN A 189 53.57 14.61 -19.21
N VAL A 190 52.39 14.66 -18.59
CA VAL A 190 51.16 15.15 -19.26
C VAL A 190 50.91 16.66 -19.04
N HIS A 191 51.40 17.23 -17.94
CA HIS A 191 51.28 18.68 -17.66
C HIS A 191 51.86 19.60 -18.77
N PRO A 192 53.04 19.31 -19.36
CA PRO A 192 53.60 20.13 -20.43
C PRO A 192 52.70 20.21 -21.68
N LEU A 193 51.94 19.16 -22.00
CA LEU A 193 51.06 19.15 -23.16
C LEU A 193 49.79 19.98 -22.93
N ILE A 194 49.28 19.97 -21.69
CA ILE A 194 48.20 20.87 -21.27
C ILE A 194 48.70 22.32 -21.37
N ASP A 195 49.90 22.62 -20.89
CA ASP A 195 50.45 23.97 -20.98
C ASP A 195 50.62 24.44 -22.43
N GLN A 196 51.12 23.57 -23.31
CA GLN A 196 51.18 23.83 -24.75
C GLN A 196 49.79 24.10 -25.34
N TYR A 197 48.79 23.28 -25.00
CA TYR A 197 47.41 23.48 -25.48
C TYR A 197 46.90 24.88 -25.10
N TYR A 198 47.01 25.27 -23.82
CA TYR A 198 46.50 26.57 -23.38
C TYR A 198 47.29 27.73 -23.99
N ASN A 199 48.61 27.63 -24.10
CA ASN A 199 49.42 28.68 -24.73
C ASN A 199 49.02 28.92 -26.19
N LEU A 200 48.60 27.88 -26.91
CA LEU A 200 48.08 27.99 -28.27
C LEU A 200 46.66 28.58 -28.31
N HIS A 201 45.80 28.26 -27.33
CA HIS A 201 44.38 28.61 -27.35
C HIS A 201 44.03 29.93 -26.64
N GLU A 202 44.87 30.44 -25.74
CA GLU A 202 44.61 31.64 -24.92
C GLU A 202 44.31 32.91 -25.74
N HIS A 203 44.82 32.99 -26.97
CA HIS A 203 44.58 34.11 -27.89
C HIS A 203 43.81 33.71 -29.15
N LEU A 204 43.39 32.44 -29.25
CA LEU A 204 42.72 31.86 -30.41
C LEU A 204 41.20 32.11 -30.37
N SER A 205 40.78 33.37 -30.27
CA SER A 205 39.37 33.74 -30.39
C SER A 205 38.96 33.99 -31.84
N PHE A 206 37.69 33.74 -32.16
CA PHE A 206 37.15 34.02 -33.49
C PHE A 206 37.31 35.51 -33.86
N SER A 207 37.04 36.41 -32.90
CA SER A 207 37.24 37.87 -33.05
C SER A 207 38.68 38.26 -33.37
N ASN A 208 39.67 37.71 -32.66
CA ASN A 208 41.09 37.98 -32.91
C ASN A 208 41.50 37.51 -34.30
N ILE A 209 41.07 36.30 -34.67
CA ILE A 209 41.37 35.69 -35.97
C ILE A 209 40.74 36.49 -37.11
N LEU A 210 39.49 36.93 -36.93
CA LEU A 210 38.78 37.78 -37.89
C LEU A 210 39.50 39.12 -38.09
N ARG A 211 39.87 39.80 -36.99
CA ARG A 211 40.62 41.06 -37.04
C ARG A 211 41.97 40.91 -37.72
N GLN A 212 42.70 39.83 -37.44
CA GLN A 212 43.96 39.55 -38.12
C GLN A 212 43.76 39.30 -39.62
N ALA A 213 42.73 38.55 -40.00
CA ALA A 213 42.43 38.20 -41.39
C ALA A 213 42.00 39.40 -42.24
N LEU A 214 41.33 40.38 -41.64
CA LEU A 214 40.86 41.58 -42.33
C LEU A 214 41.87 42.75 -42.29
N SER A 215 42.96 42.64 -41.52
CA SER A 215 44.03 43.65 -41.50
C SER A 215 44.76 43.76 -42.84
N VAL A 216 45.21 44.97 -43.20
CA VAL A 216 45.68 45.31 -44.57
C VAL A 216 47.16 44.93 -44.81
N ASP A 217 47.96 44.73 -43.76
CA ASP A 217 49.43 44.79 -43.84
C ASP A 217 50.20 43.45 -43.66
N LYS A 218 49.55 42.28 -43.66
CA LYS A 218 50.26 41.00 -43.42
C LYS A 218 49.93 39.91 -44.44
N GLY A 219 50.68 39.89 -45.55
CA GLY A 219 50.92 38.71 -46.40
C GLY A 219 49.69 37.97 -46.95
N VAL A 220 49.94 36.85 -47.65
CA VAL A 220 48.88 35.96 -48.17
C VAL A 220 48.30 35.19 -46.99
N ILE A 221 47.15 35.63 -46.47
CA ILE A 221 46.43 34.91 -45.41
C ILE A 221 45.74 33.67 -46.03
N PRO A 222 45.91 32.46 -45.48
CA PRO A 222 45.40 31.22 -46.07
C PRO A 222 43.91 31.02 -45.78
N ASP A 223 43.26 30.22 -46.64
CA ASP A 223 41.90 29.71 -46.41
C ASP A 223 41.87 28.80 -45.16
N ARG A 224 40.71 28.72 -44.50
CA ARG A 224 40.61 28.10 -43.16
C ARG A 224 39.38 27.23 -42.99
N ILE A 225 39.53 26.22 -42.13
CA ILE A 225 38.46 25.38 -41.64
C ILE A 225 38.36 25.57 -40.13
N ILE A 226 37.16 25.89 -39.66
CA ILE A 226 36.87 26.10 -38.25
C ILE A 226 35.86 25.05 -37.81
N TYR A 227 36.24 24.24 -36.84
CA TYR A 227 35.32 23.36 -36.11
C TYR A 227 34.79 24.09 -34.89
N THR A 228 33.48 24.02 -34.64
CA THR A 228 32.87 24.71 -33.49
C THR A 228 31.65 23.99 -32.96
N TYR A 229 31.32 24.17 -31.67
CA TYR A 229 30.08 23.68 -31.06
C TYR A 229 28.97 24.75 -31.05
N THR A 230 29.22 25.97 -31.54
CA THR A 230 28.15 26.96 -31.80
C THR A 230 27.11 26.37 -32.75
N GLN A 231 25.82 26.59 -32.53
CA GLN A 231 24.80 26.01 -33.40
C GLN A 231 24.77 26.71 -34.77
N VAL A 232 24.41 25.98 -35.84
CA VAL A 232 24.35 26.51 -37.23
C VAL A 232 23.37 27.68 -37.37
N HIS A 233 22.38 27.78 -36.49
CA HIS A 233 21.34 28.80 -36.54
C HIS A 233 21.66 30.02 -35.67
N ASP A 234 22.66 29.93 -34.79
CA ASP A 234 23.06 31.03 -33.93
C ASP A 234 23.66 32.18 -34.76
N MET A 235 23.40 33.40 -34.32
CA MET A 235 24.00 34.60 -34.90
C MET A 235 25.46 34.70 -34.47
N ILE A 236 26.35 34.95 -35.42
CA ILE A 236 27.79 35.14 -35.16
C ILE A 236 28.06 36.64 -35.00
N ASN A 237 28.76 37.02 -33.95
CA ASN A 237 29.25 38.39 -33.76
C ASN A 237 30.54 38.60 -34.56
N TYR A 238 30.49 39.53 -35.52
CA TYR A 238 31.60 39.85 -36.42
C TYR A 238 32.38 41.14 -36.02
N ASP A 239 32.30 41.59 -34.76
CA ASP A 239 33.04 42.78 -34.27
C ASP A 239 32.84 44.04 -35.14
N ASN A 240 31.61 44.29 -35.60
CA ASN A 240 31.24 45.39 -36.52
C ASN A 240 31.90 45.34 -37.92
N GLN A 241 32.44 44.20 -38.35
CA GLN A 241 33.07 44.01 -39.68
C GLN A 241 32.13 43.43 -40.74
N GLU A 242 30.82 43.42 -40.51
CA GLU A 242 29.81 42.75 -41.35
C GLU A 242 29.88 43.16 -42.84
N ASN A 243 30.25 44.41 -43.12
CA ASN A 243 30.36 44.92 -44.50
C ASN A 243 31.47 44.25 -45.35
N GLN A 244 32.44 43.60 -44.71
CA GLN A 244 33.55 42.91 -45.38
C GLN A 244 33.33 41.39 -45.49
N ILE A 245 32.21 40.88 -44.97
CA ILE A 245 31.96 39.45 -44.80
C ILE A 245 30.66 39.08 -45.51
N GLU A 246 30.69 38.00 -46.27
CA GLU A 246 29.49 37.36 -46.81
C GLU A 246 29.30 36.00 -46.13
N GLU A 247 28.14 35.76 -45.51
CA GLU A 247 27.82 34.49 -44.84
C GLU A 247 26.82 33.69 -45.69
N ILE A 248 27.12 32.43 -45.94
CA ILE A 248 26.22 31.47 -46.59
C ILE A 248 26.11 30.19 -45.78
N LYS A 249 24.92 29.56 -45.79
CA LYS A 249 24.68 28.24 -45.18
C LYS A 249 24.53 27.21 -46.28
N LEU A 250 25.27 26.11 -46.19
CA LEU A 250 25.30 25.10 -47.26
C LEU A 250 23.91 24.49 -47.51
N GLY A 251 23.14 24.22 -46.46
CA GLY A 251 21.77 23.71 -46.56
C GLY A 251 20.75 24.61 -47.26
N ASN A 252 21.07 25.89 -47.49
CA ASN A 252 20.17 26.79 -48.20
C ASN A 252 20.16 26.54 -49.72
N PHE A 253 21.18 25.86 -50.26
CA PHE A 253 21.29 25.60 -51.69
C PHE A 253 20.60 24.30 -52.07
N LYS A 254 19.71 24.36 -53.08
CA LYS A 254 19.02 23.17 -53.59
C LYS A 254 19.80 22.51 -54.71
N THR A 255 20.58 23.28 -55.45
CA THR A 255 21.34 22.80 -56.61
C THR A 255 22.79 23.25 -56.57
N GLU A 256 23.67 22.43 -57.14
CA GLU A 256 25.10 22.73 -57.31
C GLU A 256 25.33 24.04 -58.09
N LEU A 257 24.50 24.29 -59.11
CA LEU A 257 24.59 25.48 -59.95
C LEU A 257 24.35 26.77 -59.17
N GLU A 258 23.47 26.77 -58.17
CA GLU A 258 23.24 27.93 -57.32
C GLU A 258 24.48 28.26 -56.49
N LEU A 259 25.09 27.25 -55.87
CA LEU A 259 26.32 27.40 -55.09
C LEU A 259 27.49 27.89 -55.95
N ILE A 260 27.68 27.31 -57.15
CA ILE A 260 28.70 27.75 -58.10
C ILE A 260 28.48 29.21 -58.50
N LYS A 261 27.23 29.62 -58.78
CA LYS A 261 26.92 31.01 -59.12
C LYS A 261 27.27 31.95 -57.99
N THR A 262 26.91 31.63 -56.75
CA THR A 262 27.23 32.45 -55.58
C THR A 262 28.73 32.60 -55.38
N ILE A 263 29.50 31.51 -55.45
CA ILE A 263 30.97 31.55 -55.32
C ILE A 263 31.61 32.39 -56.44
N ARG A 264 31.15 32.24 -57.68
CA ARG A 264 31.64 33.07 -58.81
C ARG A 264 31.27 34.53 -58.66
N LEU A 265 30.09 34.85 -58.12
CA LEU A 265 29.67 36.22 -57.85
C LEU A 265 30.53 36.85 -56.76
N PHE A 266 30.89 36.10 -55.72
CA PHE A 266 31.80 36.55 -54.67
C PHE A 266 33.16 36.94 -55.23
N TYR A 267 33.81 36.08 -56.03
CA TYR A 267 35.12 36.40 -56.62
C TYR A 267 35.09 37.59 -57.60
N LYS A 268 33.98 37.78 -58.32
CA LYS A 268 33.77 38.91 -59.24
C LYS A 268 33.32 40.19 -58.56
N SER A 269 32.96 40.14 -57.28
CA SER A 269 32.44 41.28 -56.54
C SER A 269 33.52 42.36 -56.41
N THR A 270 33.15 43.61 -56.70
CA THR A 270 33.98 44.79 -56.44
C THR A 270 33.63 45.47 -55.11
N LYS A 271 32.78 44.84 -54.29
CA LYS A 271 32.39 45.34 -52.96
C LYS A 271 33.59 45.26 -51.99
N GLN A 272 33.50 45.92 -50.84
CA GLN A 272 34.47 45.80 -49.74
C GLN A 272 34.50 44.40 -49.09
N THR A 273 33.70 43.44 -49.59
CA THR A 273 33.62 42.06 -49.12
C THR A 273 34.91 41.31 -49.44
N ARG A 274 35.66 40.91 -48.41
CA ARG A 274 36.96 40.22 -48.53
C ARG A 274 36.91 38.77 -48.07
N LEU A 275 35.89 38.39 -47.30
CA LEU A 275 35.78 37.06 -46.71
C LEU A 275 34.39 36.44 -46.96
N LEU A 276 34.36 35.21 -47.47
CA LEU A 276 33.17 34.38 -47.57
C LEU A 276 33.21 33.30 -46.48
N ILE A 277 32.16 33.24 -45.67
CA ILE A 277 31.99 32.23 -44.62
C ILE A 277 30.92 31.24 -45.08
N ILE A 278 31.30 29.97 -45.17
CA ILE A 278 30.41 28.87 -45.51
C ILE A 278 30.14 28.06 -44.25
N ARG A 279 28.94 28.16 -43.71
CA ARG A 279 28.48 27.39 -42.56
C ARG A 279 27.92 26.05 -43.01
N VAL A 280 28.42 24.99 -42.39
CA VAL A 280 28.05 23.61 -42.70
C VAL A 280 27.60 22.93 -41.42
N ASP A 281 26.40 22.34 -41.44
CA ASP A 281 25.98 21.39 -40.40
C ASP A 281 26.75 20.10 -40.61
N TYR A 282 27.75 19.83 -39.77
CA TYR A 282 28.65 18.70 -39.95
C TYR A 282 27.87 17.38 -39.99
N HIS A 283 26.90 17.21 -39.10
CA HIS A 283 26.20 15.92 -38.97
C HIS A 283 25.20 15.65 -40.10
N ARG A 284 24.57 16.70 -40.64
CA ARG A 284 23.55 16.56 -41.69
C ARG A 284 24.13 16.68 -43.10
N GLU A 285 25.19 17.46 -43.27
CA GLU A 285 25.66 17.94 -44.57
C GLU A 285 27.07 17.46 -44.94
N GLN A 286 27.76 16.71 -44.07
CA GLN A 286 29.13 16.24 -44.35
C GLN A 286 29.26 15.39 -45.61
N LYS A 287 28.22 14.64 -46.01
CA LYS A 287 28.20 13.94 -47.31
C LYS A 287 28.41 14.89 -48.50
N HIS A 288 28.10 16.17 -48.33
CA HIS A 288 28.30 17.22 -49.33
C HIS A 288 29.68 17.91 -49.25
N ALA A 289 30.47 17.66 -48.20
CA ALA A 289 31.79 18.28 -48.03
C ALA A 289 32.74 17.97 -49.19
N LEU A 290 32.69 16.76 -49.75
CA LEU A 290 33.49 16.39 -50.92
C LEU A 290 33.08 17.19 -52.18
N PHE A 291 31.78 17.39 -52.38
CA PHE A 291 31.26 18.21 -53.48
C PHE A 291 31.64 19.68 -53.28
N LEU A 292 31.51 20.20 -52.07
CA LEU A 292 31.94 21.55 -51.72
C LEU A 292 33.43 21.73 -52.02
N LYS A 293 34.29 20.79 -51.59
CA LYS A 293 35.73 20.79 -51.90
C LYS A 293 35.96 20.84 -53.41
N HIS A 294 35.27 20.00 -54.18
CA HIS A 294 35.38 19.98 -55.64
C HIS A 294 35.02 21.33 -56.29
N ILE A 295 33.90 21.92 -55.87
CA ILE A 295 33.42 23.21 -56.38
C ILE A 295 34.42 24.32 -56.05
N LEU A 296 34.92 24.35 -54.81
CA LEU A 296 35.89 25.35 -54.36
C LEU A 296 37.20 25.27 -55.14
N HIS A 297 37.75 24.07 -55.37
CA HIS A 297 38.97 23.91 -56.16
C HIS A 297 38.79 24.35 -57.62
N ASN A 298 37.67 23.98 -58.27
CA ASN A 298 37.46 24.26 -59.69
C ASN A 298 37.08 25.71 -60.00
N ASN A 299 36.56 26.46 -59.02
CA ASN A 299 36.11 27.84 -59.20
C ASN A 299 37.01 28.86 -58.47
N ARG A 300 38.18 28.45 -57.97
CA ARG A 300 39.13 29.33 -57.26
C ARG A 300 39.81 30.28 -58.23
N GLU A 301 39.66 31.59 -58.02
CA GLU A 301 40.42 32.62 -58.74
C GLU A 301 41.64 33.05 -57.91
N ILE A 302 42.84 32.58 -58.31
CA ILE A 302 44.12 32.72 -57.58
C ILE A 302 44.55 34.19 -57.39
N THR A 303 44.01 35.12 -58.19
CA THR A 303 44.47 36.52 -58.28
C THR A 303 43.70 37.51 -57.41
N SER A 304 42.83 37.07 -56.49
CA SER A 304 41.92 37.96 -55.76
C SER A 304 42.26 38.10 -54.27
N ASN A 305 42.03 39.29 -53.69
CA ASN A 305 42.09 39.56 -52.24
C ASN A 305 40.95 38.87 -51.44
N HIS A 306 40.17 38.01 -52.10
CA HIS A 306 39.01 37.31 -51.54
C HIS A 306 39.44 35.99 -50.88
N LYS A 307 38.86 35.67 -49.72
CA LYS A 307 39.17 34.50 -48.89
C LYS A 307 37.92 33.69 -48.58
N ILE A 308 38.08 32.37 -48.37
CA ILE A 308 36.96 31.48 -48.03
C ILE A 308 37.27 30.75 -46.73
N TRP A 309 36.36 30.83 -45.77
CA TRP A 309 36.38 30.04 -44.54
C TRP A 309 35.20 29.08 -44.51
N ILE A 310 35.46 27.85 -44.11
CA ILE A 310 34.42 26.84 -43.89
C ILE A 310 34.28 26.64 -42.39
N ILE A 311 33.07 26.84 -41.87
CA ILE A 311 32.75 26.61 -40.46
C ILE A 311 31.90 25.36 -40.37
N PHE A 312 32.46 24.30 -39.82
CA PHE A 312 31.75 23.08 -39.47
C PHE A 312 31.18 23.21 -38.06
N HIS A 313 29.85 23.27 -37.99
CA HIS A 313 29.11 23.26 -36.74
C HIS A 313 28.90 21.81 -36.30
N LEU A 314 29.53 21.48 -35.19
CA LEU A 314 29.52 20.17 -34.54
C LEU A 314 28.48 20.13 -33.44
N GLN A 315 28.09 18.92 -33.09
CA GLN A 315 27.36 18.59 -31.88
C GLN A 315 28.10 17.47 -31.16
N ARG A 316 28.54 17.73 -29.93
CA ARG A 316 29.33 16.78 -29.13
C ARG A 316 28.66 15.42 -29.02
N ASN A 317 27.35 15.39 -28.80
CA ASN A 317 26.56 14.16 -28.67
C ASN A 317 26.44 13.32 -29.96
N LEU A 318 26.73 13.87 -31.13
CA LEU A 318 26.61 13.17 -32.42
C LEU A 318 27.96 12.84 -33.08
N LEU A 319 29.10 13.10 -32.42
CA LEU A 319 30.43 12.89 -33.02
C LEU A 319 30.68 11.45 -33.49
N ASN A 320 30.01 10.46 -32.90
CA ASN A 320 30.08 9.06 -33.31
C ASN A 320 29.42 8.75 -34.66
N GLN A 321 28.57 9.65 -35.19
CA GLN A 321 27.72 9.33 -36.33
C GLN A 321 28.40 9.56 -37.69
N VAL A 322 29.56 10.23 -37.72
CA VAL A 322 30.15 10.63 -38.98
C VAL A 322 31.68 10.59 -38.99
N THR A 323 32.24 10.05 -40.08
CA THR A 323 33.69 9.94 -40.34
C THR A 323 34.12 10.94 -41.40
N ASN A 324 35.05 11.85 -41.07
CA ASN A 324 35.52 12.84 -42.05
C ASN A 324 36.67 12.29 -42.89
N ASP A 325 36.33 11.81 -44.08
CA ASP A 325 37.29 11.35 -45.07
C ASP A 325 37.70 12.46 -46.07
N VAL A 326 37.21 13.69 -45.88
CA VAL A 326 37.48 14.81 -46.79
C VAL A 326 38.69 15.61 -46.30
N LEU A 327 39.82 15.39 -46.95
CA LEU A 327 41.08 16.07 -46.67
C LEU A 327 41.12 17.41 -47.41
N PHE A 328 41.40 18.52 -46.73
CA PHE A 328 41.64 19.82 -47.37
C PHE A 328 43.12 20.17 -47.26
N ASN A 329 43.84 20.06 -48.37
CA ASN A 329 45.28 20.34 -48.41
C ASN A 329 45.49 21.86 -48.44
N ASP A 330 46.53 22.35 -47.77
CA ASP A 330 46.92 23.77 -47.69
C ASP A 330 45.94 24.71 -46.97
N TRP A 331 44.97 24.16 -46.23
CA TRP A 331 44.01 24.93 -45.42
C TRP A 331 44.35 24.82 -43.94
N ASN A 332 44.35 25.95 -43.23
CA ASN A 332 44.57 25.92 -41.79
C ASN A 332 43.31 25.46 -41.06
N ILE A 333 43.43 24.38 -40.29
CA ILE A 333 42.34 23.80 -39.50
C ILE A 333 42.50 24.25 -38.06
N ILE A 334 41.43 24.79 -37.49
CA ILE A 334 41.36 25.21 -36.09
C ILE A 334 40.04 24.78 -35.46
N MET A 335 40.03 24.62 -34.14
CA MET A 335 38.82 24.40 -33.37
C MET A 335 38.57 25.57 -32.41
N ILE A 336 37.34 26.08 -32.41
CA ILE A 336 36.88 27.15 -31.52
C ILE A 336 35.57 26.68 -30.90
N GLU A 337 35.53 26.49 -29.58
CA GLU A 337 34.34 25.96 -28.91
C GLU A 337 33.09 26.81 -29.17
N ASN A 338 33.17 28.12 -28.91
CA ASN A 338 32.10 29.07 -29.16
C ASN A 338 32.63 30.27 -29.97
N LEU A 339 31.99 30.57 -31.11
CA LEU A 339 32.40 31.67 -31.98
C LEU A 339 32.16 33.06 -31.38
N ASN A 340 31.20 33.19 -30.45
CA ASN A 340 30.80 34.48 -29.87
C ASN A 340 31.52 34.80 -28.56
N GLU A 341 31.91 33.78 -27.79
CA GLU A 341 32.53 33.94 -26.49
C GLU A 341 33.81 33.11 -26.40
N HIS A 342 34.91 33.73 -25.99
CA HIS A 342 36.15 33.01 -25.72
C HIS A 342 36.20 32.60 -24.24
N LYS A 343 35.75 31.38 -23.95
CA LYS A 343 35.78 30.79 -22.61
C LYS A 343 36.62 29.51 -22.65
N LEU A 344 37.65 29.45 -21.82
CA LEU A 344 38.41 28.23 -21.55
C LEU A 344 38.09 27.76 -20.13
N ILE A 345 38.27 26.47 -19.86
CA ILE A 345 38.23 25.93 -18.50
C ILE A 345 39.48 26.45 -17.77
N PRO A 346 39.39 27.05 -16.58
CA PRO A 346 40.57 27.46 -15.82
C PRO A 346 41.50 26.28 -15.51
N ARG A 347 42.82 26.48 -15.64
CA ARG A 347 43.82 25.41 -15.44
C ARG A 347 43.73 24.78 -14.04
N GLU A 348 43.49 25.61 -13.03
CA GLU A 348 43.35 25.19 -11.63
C GLU A 348 42.21 24.19 -11.43
N ILE A 349 41.09 24.38 -12.15
CA ILE A 349 39.93 23.49 -12.09
C ILE A 349 40.17 22.22 -12.89
N LEU A 350 40.81 22.35 -14.06
CA LEU A 350 41.10 21.21 -14.92
C LEU A 350 41.97 20.17 -14.20
N ILE A 351 42.96 20.61 -13.42
CA ILE A 351 43.87 19.74 -12.67
C ILE A 351 43.18 19.14 -11.42
N ASN A 352 42.22 19.86 -10.83
CA ASN A 352 41.53 19.43 -9.62
C ASN A 352 40.45 18.36 -9.91
N PRO A 353 40.61 17.11 -9.41
CA PRO A 353 39.61 16.06 -9.61
C PRO A 353 38.32 16.31 -8.82
N PHE A 354 38.34 17.07 -7.72
CA PHE A 354 37.23 17.15 -6.78
C PHE A 354 36.13 18.11 -7.25
N TYR A 355 34.88 17.67 -7.12
CA TYR A 355 33.68 18.48 -7.41
C TYR A 355 33.62 19.81 -6.64
N VAL A 356 34.16 19.86 -5.42
CA VAL A 356 34.17 21.08 -4.60
C VAL A 356 34.89 22.23 -5.31
N GLY A 357 36.05 21.96 -5.92
CA GLY A 357 36.81 22.97 -6.66
C GLY A 357 36.08 23.47 -7.92
N LEU A 358 35.31 22.60 -8.58
CA LEU A 358 34.50 22.93 -9.74
C LEU A 358 33.30 23.82 -9.37
N ILE A 359 32.61 23.48 -8.28
CA ILE A 359 31.39 24.16 -7.81
C ILE A 359 31.69 25.56 -7.25
N SER A 360 32.82 25.72 -6.55
CA SER A 360 33.17 26.98 -5.91
C SER A 360 33.59 28.08 -6.88
N HIS A 361 33.83 27.76 -8.16
CA HIS A 361 34.29 28.74 -9.12
C HIS A 361 33.14 29.50 -9.79
N ASP A 362 33.31 30.82 -9.92
CA ASP A 362 32.26 31.73 -10.41
C ASP A 362 31.73 31.38 -11.80
N GLN A 363 32.58 30.84 -12.69
CA GLN A 363 32.19 30.43 -14.05
C GLN A 363 31.17 29.28 -14.09
N PHE A 364 31.11 28.46 -13.04
CA PHE A 364 30.29 27.23 -13.01
C PHE A 364 29.21 27.27 -11.92
N ARG A 365 29.03 28.42 -11.25
CA ARG A 365 28.05 28.59 -10.19
C ARG A 365 26.62 28.54 -10.74
N PHE A 366 25.75 27.78 -10.08
CA PHE A 366 24.33 27.75 -10.41
C PHE A 366 23.65 29.08 -10.13
N THR A 367 22.69 29.44 -10.98
CA THR A 367 21.73 30.52 -10.71
C THR A 367 20.65 30.02 -9.75
N GLU A 368 20.08 30.91 -8.93
CA GLU A 368 19.05 30.52 -7.94
C GLU A 368 17.82 29.87 -8.59
N CYS A 369 17.40 30.32 -9.77
CA CYS A 369 16.28 29.74 -10.51
C CYS A 369 16.51 28.25 -10.85
N THR A 370 17.75 27.85 -11.11
CA THR A 370 18.06 26.44 -11.43
C THR A 370 18.00 25.53 -10.22
N PHE A 371 18.14 26.07 -9.01
CA PHE A 371 18.01 25.30 -7.77
C PHE A 371 16.54 24.93 -7.51
N ASP A 372 15.62 25.88 -7.71
CA ASP A 372 14.19 25.67 -7.50
C ASP A 372 13.59 24.67 -8.49
N GLU A 373 13.98 24.76 -9.76
CA GLU A 373 13.56 23.79 -10.79
C GLU A 373 14.01 22.36 -10.44
N ARG A 374 15.20 22.22 -9.83
CA ARG A 374 15.72 20.92 -9.41
C ARG A 374 14.96 20.32 -8.26
N ILE A 375 14.56 21.13 -7.28
CA ILE A 375 13.74 20.66 -6.17
C ILE A 375 12.37 20.20 -6.71
N ARG A 376 11.77 20.95 -7.63
CA ARG A 376 10.53 20.51 -8.32
C ARG A 376 10.74 19.17 -9.03
N ARG A 377 11.83 19.01 -9.77
CA ARG A 377 12.21 17.74 -10.42
C ARG A 377 12.51 16.61 -9.42
N CYS A 378 12.94 16.93 -8.21
CA CYS A 378 13.13 15.96 -7.14
C CYS A 378 11.77 15.42 -6.68
N PHE A 379 10.78 16.29 -6.43
CA PHE A 379 9.45 15.87 -5.99
C PHE A 379 8.70 15.04 -7.03
N THR A 380 8.94 15.24 -8.33
CA THR A 380 8.35 14.35 -9.36
C THR A 380 8.83 12.90 -9.27
N LYS A 381 9.91 12.61 -8.53
CA LYS A 381 10.39 11.26 -8.26
C LYS A 381 9.72 10.61 -7.04
N PHE A 382 8.89 11.34 -6.28
CA PHE A 382 8.19 10.79 -5.12
C PHE A 382 6.87 10.14 -5.55
N ARG A 383 6.67 8.91 -5.08
CA ARG A 383 5.45 8.13 -5.34
C ARG A 383 4.80 7.76 -4.02
N TYR A 384 3.66 8.36 -3.74
CA TYR A 384 2.92 8.07 -2.51
C TYR A 384 2.09 6.79 -2.65
N ILE A 385 2.26 5.86 -1.70
CA ILE A 385 1.56 4.57 -1.63
C ILE A 385 0.41 4.68 -0.63
N GLY A 386 -0.75 4.09 -0.97
CA GLY A 386 -1.92 3.99 -0.07
C GLY A 386 -3.15 4.79 -0.51
N SER A 387 -3.08 5.53 -1.62
CA SER A 387 -4.14 6.46 -2.04
C SER A 387 -5.41 5.77 -2.57
N PRO A 388 -6.60 5.97 -1.96
CA PRO A 388 -7.85 6.06 -2.72
C PRO A 388 -7.80 7.29 -3.64
N ARG A 389 -8.50 7.25 -4.78
CA ARG A 389 -8.48 8.25 -5.87
C ARG A 389 -8.76 9.74 -5.48
N ASN A 390 -8.98 10.06 -4.21
CA ASN A 390 -9.34 11.39 -3.71
C ASN A 390 -8.19 12.18 -3.03
N ASP A 391 -6.98 11.61 -2.87
CA ASP A 391 -5.89 12.28 -2.12
C ASP A 391 -4.86 13.05 -2.99
N GLU A 392 -5.01 13.08 -4.32
CA GLU A 392 -4.10 13.83 -5.20
C GLU A 392 -4.08 15.33 -4.89
N SER A 393 -5.23 15.91 -4.50
CA SER A 393 -5.29 17.33 -4.11
C SER A 393 -4.49 17.60 -2.85
N ARG A 394 -4.55 16.73 -1.85
CA ARG A 394 -3.82 16.88 -0.58
C ARG A 394 -2.31 16.74 -0.75
N ILE A 395 -1.89 15.80 -1.61
CA ILE A 395 -0.47 15.64 -1.95
C ILE A 395 0.04 16.89 -2.66
N ASN A 396 -0.72 17.40 -3.64
CA ASN A 396 -0.33 18.61 -4.37
C ASN A 396 -0.30 19.83 -3.45
N GLU A 397 -1.29 20.01 -2.58
CA GLU A 397 -1.30 21.08 -1.57
C GLU A 397 -0.09 21.01 -0.63
N HIS A 398 0.28 19.82 -0.16
CA HIS A 398 1.48 19.62 0.66
C HIS A 398 2.75 20.00 -0.12
N LEU A 399 2.94 19.46 -1.33
CA LEU A 399 4.11 19.74 -2.16
C LEU A 399 4.22 21.22 -2.55
N ASP A 400 3.09 21.86 -2.87
CA ASP A 400 3.03 23.29 -3.19
C ASP A 400 3.38 24.13 -1.96
N GLY A 401 2.90 23.76 -0.76
CA GLY A 401 3.27 24.42 0.49
C GLY A 401 4.77 24.32 0.79
N VAL A 402 5.38 23.15 0.57
CA VAL A 402 6.83 22.98 0.69
C VAL A 402 7.57 23.83 -0.35
N LEU A 403 7.12 23.85 -1.61
CA LEU A 403 7.74 24.64 -2.66
C LEU A 403 7.63 26.15 -2.39
N GLU A 404 6.50 26.63 -1.89
CA GLU A 404 6.30 28.02 -1.50
C GLU A 404 7.29 28.43 -0.39
N SER A 405 7.46 27.58 0.63
CA SER A 405 8.39 27.82 1.74
C SER A 405 9.87 27.82 1.33
N ILE A 406 10.22 27.20 0.20
CA ILE A 406 11.57 27.20 -0.36
C ILE A 406 11.83 28.47 -1.19
N THR A 407 10.80 28.99 -1.85
CA THR A 407 10.90 30.17 -2.74
C THR A 407 10.78 31.52 -2.02
N THR A 408 10.19 31.56 -0.82
CA THR A 408 9.99 32.78 -0.04
C THR A 408 11.22 33.13 0.80
N THR A 409 11.64 34.40 0.79
CA THR A 409 12.78 34.89 1.59
C THR A 409 12.36 35.16 3.04
N ASP A 410 12.75 34.21 3.88
CA ASP A 410 12.86 34.17 5.36
C ASP A 410 11.59 34.04 6.24
N PRO A 411 11.60 33.13 7.25
CA PRO A 411 12.63 32.14 7.59
C PRO A 411 12.62 30.96 6.62
N SER A 412 13.65 30.82 5.78
CA SER A 412 13.58 29.95 4.59
C SER A 412 14.18 28.57 4.83
N ILE A 413 13.41 27.50 4.56
CA ILE A 413 13.90 26.10 4.44
C ILE A 413 15.17 26.06 3.60
N ARG A 414 15.27 26.93 2.60
CA ARG A 414 16.39 27.06 1.69
C ARG A 414 17.74 27.18 2.40
N SER A 415 17.85 28.04 3.42
CA SER A 415 19.10 28.22 4.17
C SER A 415 19.50 26.94 4.93
N ILE A 416 18.50 26.29 5.53
CA ILE A 416 18.65 25.04 6.27
C ILE A 416 19.08 23.93 5.32
N VAL A 417 18.37 23.73 4.21
CA VAL A 417 18.69 22.74 3.16
C VAL A 417 20.08 22.98 2.60
N GLN A 418 20.48 24.22 2.30
CA GLN A 418 21.82 24.52 1.80
C GLN A 418 22.92 24.17 2.82
N SER A 419 22.69 24.46 4.10
CA SER A 419 23.63 24.11 5.17
C SER A 419 23.79 22.59 5.30
N TYR A 420 22.69 21.84 5.30
CA TYR A 420 22.73 20.38 5.40
C TYR A 420 23.23 19.71 4.11
N LEU A 421 22.96 20.25 2.93
CA LEU A 421 23.57 19.79 1.67
C LEU A 421 25.10 19.94 1.73
N SER A 422 25.60 21.06 2.25
CA SER A 422 27.04 21.28 2.43
C SER A 422 27.65 20.27 3.42
N ILE A 423 26.95 19.96 4.51
CA ILE A 423 27.36 18.93 5.49
C ILE A 423 27.37 17.53 4.85
N LEU A 424 26.35 17.19 4.07
CA LEU A 424 26.25 15.89 3.39
C LEU A 424 27.35 15.73 2.33
N GLN A 425 27.67 16.80 1.59
CA GLN A 425 28.77 16.82 0.64
C GLN A 425 30.14 16.64 1.31
N ALA A 426 30.33 17.16 2.52
CA ALA A 426 31.57 16.99 3.28
C ALA A 426 31.71 15.58 3.92
N ASN A 427 30.60 14.97 4.33
CA ASN A 427 30.61 13.71 5.11
C ASN A 427 30.42 12.44 4.26
N ILE A 428 29.88 12.54 3.05
CA ILE A 428 29.60 11.40 2.17
C ILE A 428 30.57 11.46 0.97
N GLN A 429 31.64 10.66 1.06
CA GLN A 429 32.60 10.42 -0.02
C GLN A 429 32.08 9.35 -1.00
N PHE A 430 32.25 9.58 -2.30
CA PHE A 430 31.84 8.65 -3.37
C PHE A 430 33.00 7.76 -3.84
N ASP A 431 32.68 6.60 -4.42
CA ASP A 431 33.67 5.64 -4.97
C ASP A 431 34.46 6.19 -6.18
N SER A 432 33.99 7.27 -6.80
CA SER A 432 34.63 7.97 -7.93
C SER A 432 34.43 9.47 -7.74
N GLU A 433 35.42 10.16 -7.16
CA GLU A 433 35.33 11.60 -6.86
C GLU A 433 35.76 12.50 -8.04
N ASP A 434 36.15 11.91 -9.17
CA ASP A 434 36.65 12.68 -10.32
C ASP A 434 35.51 13.11 -11.25
N TRP A 435 35.14 14.40 -11.19
CA TRP A 435 34.09 14.97 -12.05
C TRP A 435 34.41 14.85 -13.54
N ARG A 436 35.71 14.78 -13.90
CA ARG A 436 36.16 14.62 -15.29
C ARG A 436 35.82 13.24 -15.80
N GLN A 437 36.00 12.21 -14.96
CA GLN A 437 35.61 10.84 -15.29
C GLN A 437 34.11 10.75 -15.54
N ASP A 438 33.30 11.33 -14.65
CA ASP A 438 31.83 11.32 -14.80
C ASP A 438 31.40 12.01 -16.10
N LEU A 439 31.98 13.16 -16.43
CA LEU A 439 31.70 13.89 -17.67
C LEU A 439 32.06 13.08 -18.92
N LEU A 440 33.18 12.36 -18.89
CA LEU A 440 33.72 11.61 -20.03
C LEU A 440 33.11 10.21 -20.21
N THR A 441 32.45 9.67 -19.18
CA THR A 441 31.98 8.27 -19.18
C THR A 441 30.46 8.11 -19.08
N ASN A 442 29.73 9.14 -18.65
CA ASN A 442 28.29 9.10 -18.44
C ASN A 442 27.51 9.19 -19.76
N GLU A 443 26.77 8.14 -20.09
CA GLU A 443 25.99 8.01 -21.33
C GLU A 443 24.95 9.11 -21.50
N ILE A 444 24.28 9.52 -20.41
CA ILE A 444 23.21 10.54 -20.45
C ILE A 444 23.81 11.90 -20.81
N ILE A 445 24.95 12.24 -20.20
CA ILE A 445 25.65 13.50 -20.45
C ILE A 445 26.16 13.54 -21.90
N ILE A 446 26.76 12.43 -22.36
CA ILE A 446 27.25 12.31 -23.72
C ILE A 446 26.11 12.38 -24.74
N GLY A 447 24.97 11.74 -24.47
CA GLY A 447 23.83 11.73 -25.39
C GLY A 447 23.05 13.05 -25.47
N ALA A 448 23.02 13.83 -24.38
CA ALA A 448 22.20 15.03 -24.28
C ALA A 448 22.94 16.34 -24.59
N CYS A 449 24.25 16.42 -24.34
CA CYS A 449 24.98 17.70 -24.37
C CYS A 449 25.62 18.01 -25.73
N HIS A 450 25.43 19.23 -26.22
CA HIS A 450 25.92 19.66 -27.53
C HIS A 450 27.34 20.27 -27.51
N SER A 451 27.79 20.79 -26.37
CA SER A 451 29.12 21.40 -26.15
C SER A 451 29.77 20.90 -24.86
N VAL A 452 31.07 21.16 -24.68
CA VAL A 452 31.79 20.76 -23.45
C VAL A 452 31.27 21.53 -22.24
N PHE A 453 31.07 22.86 -22.35
CA PHE A 453 30.46 23.63 -21.25
C PHE A 453 29.06 23.14 -20.84
N SER A 454 28.21 22.75 -21.80
CA SER A 454 26.90 22.18 -21.47
C SER A 454 27.03 20.85 -20.74
N ALA A 455 28.03 20.04 -21.08
CA ALA A 455 28.33 18.78 -20.41
C ALA A 455 28.84 19.01 -18.97
N ILE A 456 29.69 20.02 -18.75
CA ILE A 456 30.13 20.41 -17.40
C ILE A 456 28.93 20.83 -16.56
N GLN A 457 28.09 21.74 -17.05
CA GLN A 457 26.88 22.15 -16.33
C GLN A 457 25.98 20.97 -15.99
N GLN A 458 25.78 20.03 -16.92
CA GLN A 458 24.98 18.83 -16.69
C GLN A 458 25.65 17.84 -15.72
N THR A 459 26.97 17.79 -15.66
CA THR A 459 27.72 16.98 -14.69
C THR A 459 27.52 17.50 -13.28
N ILE A 460 27.70 18.81 -13.08
CA ILE A 460 27.45 19.47 -11.79
C ILE A 460 25.97 19.31 -11.41
N SER A 461 25.07 19.45 -12.39
CA SER A 461 23.63 19.24 -12.21
C SER A 461 23.31 17.87 -11.64
N HIS A 462 23.87 16.83 -12.23
CA HIS A 462 23.67 15.46 -11.79
C HIS A 462 24.24 15.22 -10.39
N TYR A 463 25.38 15.84 -10.06
CA TYR A 463 25.96 15.80 -8.72
C TYR A 463 24.98 16.39 -7.68
N TYR A 464 24.44 17.59 -7.89
CA TYR A 464 23.47 18.18 -6.97
C TYR A 464 22.17 17.38 -6.89
N ASP A 465 21.65 16.89 -8.02
CA ASP A 465 20.40 16.12 -8.04
C ASP A 465 20.48 14.87 -7.14
N LYS A 466 21.65 14.23 -7.02
CA LYS A 466 21.87 13.08 -6.10
C LYS A 466 21.74 13.48 -4.64
N TYR A 467 22.37 14.58 -4.22
CA TYR A 467 22.33 15.03 -2.83
C TYR A 467 20.98 15.65 -2.45
N ILE A 468 20.38 16.44 -3.35
CA ILE A 468 19.03 16.98 -3.17
C ILE A 468 18.04 15.82 -3.02
N PHE A 469 18.10 14.83 -3.91
CA PHE A 469 17.23 13.67 -3.83
C PHE A 469 17.43 12.88 -2.54
N LEU A 470 18.67 12.65 -2.10
CA LEU A 470 18.95 11.98 -0.83
C LEU A 470 18.34 12.74 0.36
N LEU A 471 18.60 14.05 0.44
CA LEU A 471 18.15 14.87 1.56
C LEU A 471 16.63 14.96 1.60
N PHE A 472 15.96 15.31 0.49
CA PHE A 472 14.51 15.42 0.48
C PHE A 472 13.82 14.07 0.66
N SER A 473 14.38 12.97 0.12
CA SER A 473 13.84 11.63 0.38
C SER A 473 13.89 11.30 1.87
N HIS A 474 14.98 11.66 2.55
CA HIS A 474 15.11 11.47 3.99
C HIS A 474 14.15 12.38 4.78
N LEU A 475 14.08 13.67 4.44
CA LEU A 475 13.18 14.63 5.10
C LEU A 475 11.72 14.19 5.00
N GLU A 476 11.30 13.73 3.82
CA GLU A 476 9.93 13.29 3.59
C GLU A 476 9.63 11.93 4.23
N LYS A 477 10.54 10.97 4.14
CA LYS A 477 10.37 9.63 4.76
C LYS A 477 10.14 9.71 6.28
N PHE A 478 10.83 10.65 6.94
CA PHE A 478 10.75 10.87 8.39
C PHE A 478 9.87 12.08 8.77
N SER A 479 9.06 12.60 7.85
CA SER A 479 8.05 13.65 8.09
C SER A 479 8.61 14.98 8.62
N PHE A 480 9.87 15.29 8.34
CA PHE A 480 10.47 16.59 8.69
C PHE A 480 9.83 17.76 7.93
N LEU A 481 9.31 17.53 6.72
CA LEU A 481 8.65 18.56 5.92
C LEU A 481 7.30 18.96 6.54
N ASP A 482 6.50 17.99 6.98
CA ASP A 482 5.24 18.24 7.70
C ASP A 482 5.45 19.05 8.99
N THR A 483 6.41 18.64 9.83
CA THR A 483 6.78 19.39 11.04
C THR A 483 7.18 20.83 10.71
N TYR A 484 7.94 21.03 9.64
CA TYR A 484 8.40 22.36 9.29
C TYR A 484 7.26 23.26 8.82
N LEU A 485 6.33 22.75 8.01
CA LEU A 485 5.13 23.50 7.61
C LEU A 485 4.30 23.92 8.83
N LEU A 486 4.19 23.04 9.84
CA LEU A 486 3.56 23.39 11.12
C LEU A 486 4.28 24.55 11.81
N ILE A 487 5.61 24.48 11.95
CA ILE A 487 6.43 25.52 12.59
C ILE A 487 6.21 26.90 11.92
N ILE A 488 6.14 26.96 10.59
CA ILE A 488 5.88 28.22 9.86
C ILE A 488 4.49 28.76 10.19
N SER A 489 3.48 27.89 10.22
CA SER A 489 2.10 28.29 10.50
C SER A 489 1.88 28.76 11.94
N MET A 490 2.77 28.36 12.86
CA MET A 490 2.70 28.71 14.27
C MET A 490 3.21 30.12 14.56
N LYS A 491 2.47 30.84 15.42
CA LYS A 491 2.93 32.10 16.01
C LYS A 491 4.15 31.86 16.92
N PRO A 492 5.08 32.84 17.04
CA PRO A 492 6.20 32.75 17.97
C PRO A 492 5.72 32.44 19.38
N SER A 493 6.20 31.33 19.96
CA SER A 493 5.83 30.83 21.28
C SER A 493 6.91 29.89 21.80
N ASP A 494 6.99 29.70 23.11
CA ASP A 494 7.97 28.79 23.74
C ASP A 494 7.86 27.35 23.20
N VAL A 495 6.66 26.95 22.74
CA VAL A 495 6.39 25.65 22.11
C VAL A 495 7.01 25.57 20.71
N ARG A 496 6.93 26.65 19.93
CA ARG A 496 7.57 26.73 18.61
C ARG A 496 9.09 26.60 18.73
N ASP A 497 9.71 27.32 19.67
CA ASP A 497 11.16 27.28 19.89
C ASP A 497 11.59 25.87 20.35
N SER A 498 10.79 25.24 21.20
CA SER A 498 11.01 23.85 21.63
C SER A 498 10.90 22.86 20.46
N LEU A 499 9.93 23.05 19.57
CA LEU A 499 9.73 22.22 18.37
C LEU A 499 10.84 22.43 17.33
N GLU A 500 11.30 23.66 17.10
CA GLU A 500 12.46 23.98 16.25
C GLU A 500 13.73 23.28 16.77
N LYS A 501 13.94 23.30 18.10
CA LYS A 501 15.04 22.55 18.72
C LYS A 501 14.92 21.04 18.51
N ILE A 502 13.74 20.47 18.73
CA ILE A 502 13.48 19.04 18.50
C ILE A 502 13.73 18.68 17.03
N TRP A 503 13.31 19.52 16.10
CA TRP A 503 13.54 19.36 14.67
C TRP A 503 15.03 19.30 14.32
N HIS A 504 15.82 20.27 14.80
CA HIS A 504 17.26 20.30 14.55
C HIS A 504 18.02 19.13 15.21
N ASP A 505 17.70 18.79 16.45
CA ASP A 505 18.33 17.68 17.17
C ASP A 505 18.04 16.34 16.48
N SER A 506 16.77 16.12 16.11
CA SER A 506 16.31 14.89 15.44
C SER A 506 16.89 14.75 14.05
N LEU A 507 16.97 15.85 13.29
CA LEU A 507 17.60 15.85 11.96
C LEU A 507 19.09 15.55 12.07
N THR A 508 19.80 16.18 13.01
CA THR A 508 21.24 15.95 13.21
C THR A 508 21.55 14.50 13.61
N LEU A 509 20.68 13.87 14.41
CA LEU A 509 20.83 12.47 14.79
C LEU A 509 20.52 11.50 13.62
N SER A 510 19.43 11.73 12.90
CA SER A 510 19.00 10.86 11.79
C SER A 510 19.93 10.93 10.57
N LEU A 511 20.49 12.10 10.26
CA LEU A 511 21.46 12.26 9.17
C LEU A 511 22.76 11.47 9.39
N LYS A 512 23.14 11.12 10.63
CA LYS A 512 24.32 10.27 10.90
C LYS A 512 24.15 8.84 10.38
N SER A 513 22.90 8.37 10.31
CA SER A 513 22.54 7.02 9.85
C SER A 513 21.79 7.04 8.51
N ILE A 514 22.00 8.08 7.68
CA ILE A 514 21.27 8.23 6.42
C ILE A 514 21.52 7.05 5.48
N ASP A 515 20.43 6.52 4.91
CA ASP A 515 20.49 5.42 3.96
C ASP A 515 21.03 5.90 2.61
N ARG A 516 22.29 5.55 2.33
CA ARG A 516 23.00 5.94 1.11
C ARG A 516 22.44 5.27 -0.14
N THR A 517 21.68 4.18 -0.01
CA THR A 517 21.11 3.47 -1.17
C THR A 517 20.06 4.31 -1.91
N MET A 518 19.44 5.27 -1.21
CA MET A 518 18.44 6.19 -1.77
C MET A 518 19.00 7.03 -2.92
N MET A 519 20.30 7.35 -2.95
CA MET A 519 20.90 8.21 -3.99
C MET A 519 20.76 7.65 -5.41
N ASN A 520 20.72 6.32 -5.56
CA ASN A 520 20.70 5.64 -6.87
C ASN A 520 19.29 5.23 -7.30
N MET A 521 18.25 5.55 -6.50
CA MET A 521 16.88 5.22 -6.85
C MET A 521 16.32 6.22 -7.88
N ASN A 522 15.55 5.71 -8.84
CA ASN A 522 14.85 6.55 -9.81
C ASN A 522 13.55 7.14 -9.24
N VAL A 523 12.89 6.40 -8.35
CA VAL A 523 11.62 6.73 -7.70
C VAL A 523 11.72 6.34 -6.23
N MET A 524 11.16 7.18 -5.35
CA MET A 524 11.07 6.90 -3.92
C MET A 524 9.61 6.65 -3.53
N GLU A 525 9.35 5.53 -2.88
CA GLU A 525 8.02 5.13 -2.46
C GLU A 525 7.75 5.59 -1.01
N ILE A 526 6.71 6.41 -0.83
CA ILE A 526 6.41 7.11 0.42
C ILE A 526 5.04 6.67 0.93
N PRO A 527 4.89 6.19 2.18
CA PRO A 527 3.58 5.98 2.77
C PRO A 527 2.81 7.32 2.87
N LEU A 528 1.57 7.35 2.38
CA LEU A 528 0.73 8.55 2.40
C LEU A 528 0.09 8.79 3.78
N ILE A 529 0.87 9.32 4.72
CA ILE A 529 0.36 9.80 6.02
C ILE A 529 0.90 11.22 6.18
N LEU A 530 0.03 12.20 5.93
CA LEU A 530 0.32 13.63 6.00
C LEU A 530 -0.27 14.23 7.28
N GLY A 531 0.36 15.30 7.78
CA GLY A 531 -0.12 16.04 8.96
C GLY A 531 0.50 15.56 10.27
N LEU A 532 1.67 14.94 10.22
CA LEU A 532 2.45 14.63 11.42
C LEU A 532 3.10 15.90 11.97
N HIS A 533 2.97 16.13 13.27
CA HIS A 533 3.44 17.33 13.94
C HIS A 533 4.91 17.24 14.36
N LEU A 534 5.39 16.06 14.76
CA LEU A 534 6.77 15.84 15.22
C LEU A 534 7.60 15.07 14.18
N PRO A 535 8.91 15.36 14.11
CA PRO A 535 9.81 14.70 13.18
C PRO A 535 10.06 13.27 13.64
N CYS A 536 10.26 12.33 12.71
CA CYS A 536 10.49 10.91 13.02
C CYS A 536 9.34 10.22 13.79
N ALA A 537 8.12 10.76 13.76
CA ALA A 537 6.96 10.19 14.47
C ALA A 537 6.70 8.70 14.13
N ARG A 538 6.94 8.30 12.88
CA ARG A 538 6.85 6.89 12.43
C ARG A 538 7.86 5.98 13.12
N ALA A 539 9.10 6.43 13.24
CA ALA A 539 10.14 5.65 13.93
C ALA A 539 9.83 5.49 15.42
N GLU A 540 9.22 6.52 16.04
CA GLU A 540 8.72 6.42 17.41
C GLU A 540 7.55 5.42 17.52
N HIS A 541 6.63 5.43 16.55
CA HIS A 541 5.53 4.49 16.49
C HIS A 541 6.01 3.04 16.34
N ASP A 542 7.03 2.79 15.51
CA ASP A 542 7.65 1.48 15.40
C ASP A 542 8.23 1.01 16.75
N GLN A 543 8.80 1.91 17.56
CA GLN A 543 9.23 1.58 18.92
C GLN A 543 8.04 1.24 19.82
N LEU A 544 6.91 1.95 19.70
CA LEU A 544 5.68 1.63 20.44
C LEU A 544 5.15 0.25 20.06
N CYS A 545 5.10 -0.09 18.78
CA CYS A 545 4.67 -1.42 18.31
C CYS A 545 5.59 -2.53 18.84
N GLN A 546 6.91 -2.33 18.83
CA GLN A 546 7.85 -3.27 19.44
C GLN A 546 7.64 -3.43 20.95
N ILE A 547 7.27 -2.36 21.67
CA ILE A 547 6.95 -2.43 23.09
C ILE A 547 5.66 -3.24 23.30
N ARG A 548 4.63 -3.04 22.47
CA ARG A 548 3.38 -3.83 22.51
C ARG A 548 3.67 -5.32 22.33
N GLU A 549 4.50 -5.69 21.34
CA GLU A 549 4.90 -7.09 21.12
C GLU A 549 5.65 -7.68 22.33
N LEU A 550 6.53 -6.90 22.97
CA LEU A 550 7.22 -7.33 24.18
C LEU A 550 6.27 -7.57 25.35
N LEU A 551 5.22 -6.75 25.51
CA LEU A 551 4.21 -6.94 26.55
C LEU A 551 3.42 -8.24 26.33
N ILE A 552 3.02 -8.53 25.09
CA ILE A 552 2.30 -9.77 24.73
C ILE A 552 3.18 -11.01 24.93
N ASN A 553 4.46 -10.95 24.54
CA ASN A 553 5.39 -12.07 24.75
C ASN A 553 5.68 -12.30 26.23
N ASN A 554 5.71 -11.25 27.05
CA ASN A 554 5.92 -11.38 28.48
C ASN A 554 4.68 -11.93 29.20
N SER A 555 3.46 -11.60 28.77
CA SER A 555 2.24 -12.18 29.37
C SER A 555 2.07 -13.67 29.06
N GLN A 556 2.58 -14.16 27.91
CA GLN A 556 2.53 -15.58 27.54
C GLN A 556 3.60 -16.45 28.23
N ASN A 557 4.70 -15.87 28.72
CA ASN A 557 5.85 -16.62 29.27
C ASN A 557 5.81 -16.85 30.79
N TYR A 558 4.83 -16.29 31.52
CA TYR A 558 4.76 -16.42 32.99
C TYR A 558 3.46 -17.08 33.46
N THR A 559 3.50 -18.41 33.61
CA THR A 559 2.60 -19.17 34.49
C THR A 559 3.31 -19.55 35.80
N SER A 560 3.92 -18.60 36.51
CA SER A 560 4.53 -18.90 37.83
C SER A 560 4.39 -17.75 38.84
N GLU A 561 3.48 -17.96 39.80
CA GLU A 561 3.55 -17.73 41.25
C GLU A 561 4.24 -16.51 41.90
N TYR A 562 4.83 -15.54 41.19
CA TYR A 562 5.52 -14.41 41.84
C TYR A 562 5.47 -13.08 41.08
N PHE A 563 4.29 -12.63 40.67
CA PHE A 563 4.00 -11.21 40.47
C PHE A 563 2.63 -10.92 41.07
N ASP A 564 2.57 -10.02 42.05
CA ASP A 564 1.30 -9.46 42.52
C ASP A 564 0.62 -8.78 41.32
N GLU A 565 -0.50 -9.36 40.88
CA GLU A 565 -1.39 -8.85 39.84
C GLU A 565 -1.94 -7.48 40.26
N SER A 566 -1.18 -6.42 39.98
CA SER A 566 -1.69 -5.06 39.98
C SER A 566 -1.29 -4.40 38.66
N ASP A 567 -2.29 -3.89 37.93
CA ASP A 567 -2.14 -3.19 36.64
C ASP A 567 -1.10 -2.05 36.68
N SER A 568 -0.74 -1.55 37.86
CA SER A 568 0.27 -0.51 38.05
C SER A 568 1.68 -0.95 37.59
N THR A 569 2.07 -2.20 37.82
CA THR A 569 3.45 -2.68 37.57
C THR A 569 3.77 -2.86 36.08
N VAL A 570 2.80 -3.36 35.30
CA VAL A 570 2.93 -3.54 33.84
C VAL A 570 2.95 -2.19 33.12
N ASN A 571 2.10 -1.26 33.56
CA ASN A 571 2.05 0.10 33.04
C ASN A 571 3.36 0.87 33.31
N GLU A 572 3.94 0.73 34.50
CA GLU A 572 5.21 1.34 34.84
C GLU A 572 6.38 0.76 34.01
N PHE A 573 6.35 -0.55 33.74
CA PHE A 573 7.34 -1.18 32.85
C PHE A 573 7.25 -0.64 31.41
N ALA A 574 6.05 -0.57 30.84
CA ALA A 574 5.83 -0.09 29.47
C ALA A 574 6.31 1.37 29.30
N LEU A 575 5.97 2.25 30.24
CA LEU A 575 6.37 3.66 30.21
C LEU A 575 7.89 3.82 30.35
N ASN A 576 8.53 2.99 31.19
CA ASN A 576 9.99 2.98 31.34
C ASN A 576 10.71 2.47 30.08
N GLN A 577 10.14 1.49 29.37
CA GLN A 577 10.70 1.04 28.09
C GLN A 577 10.57 2.12 27.01
N LEU A 578 9.43 2.81 26.95
CA LEU A 578 9.22 3.92 26.02
C LEU A 578 10.23 5.04 26.26
N LYS A 579 10.43 5.45 27.53
CA LYS A 579 11.45 6.46 27.89
C LYS A 579 12.87 6.04 27.45
N LYS A 580 13.22 4.76 27.52
CA LYS A 580 14.55 4.25 27.13
C LYS A 580 14.74 4.16 25.63
N ARG A 581 13.70 3.80 24.89
CA ARG A 581 13.75 3.51 23.45
C ARG A 581 13.32 4.68 22.56
N SER A 582 12.71 5.72 23.14
CA SER A 582 12.21 6.87 22.39
C SER A 582 13.28 7.49 21.50
N VAL A 583 12.90 7.78 20.26
CA VAL A 583 13.73 8.42 19.24
C VAL A 583 14.12 9.84 19.69
N TYR A 584 13.28 10.48 20.50
CA TYR A 584 13.49 11.84 20.98
C TYR A 584 14.50 11.96 22.14
N LYS A 585 14.90 10.85 22.77
CA LYS A 585 15.95 10.75 23.81
C LYS A 585 15.95 11.93 24.80
N ASN A 586 16.84 12.90 24.60
CA ASN A 586 17.06 14.05 25.49
C ASN A 586 15.85 15.01 25.55
N ASN A 587 15.00 15.01 24.51
CA ASN A 587 13.84 15.89 24.40
C ASN A 587 12.54 15.23 24.90
N TRP A 588 12.58 13.95 25.29
CA TRP A 588 11.41 13.20 25.78
C TRP A 588 10.73 13.88 26.99
N GLU A 589 11.52 14.34 27.96
CA GLU A 589 10.99 15.00 29.15
C GLU A 589 10.33 16.35 28.82
N THR A 590 10.85 17.07 27.82
CA THR A 590 10.24 18.32 27.34
C THR A 590 8.90 18.05 26.68
N ILE A 591 8.80 16.99 25.86
CA ILE A 591 7.57 16.62 25.14
C ILE A 591 6.44 16.26 26.13
N ILE A 592 6.70 15.46 27.17
CA ILE A 592 5.65 15.06 28.13
C ILE A 592 5.23 16.21 29.06
N ASN A 593 6.20 17.00 29.52
CA ASN A 593 5.95 18.00 30.55
C ASN A 593 5.19 19.22 30.00
N GLN A 594 5.41 19.59 28.74
CA GLN A 594 4.67 20.67 28.08
C GLN A 594 3.36 20.16 27.47
N ALA A 595 2.23 20.74 27.87
CA ALA A 595 0.90 20.28 27.45
C ALA A 595 0.73 20.22 25.93
N LEU A 596 1.03 21.31 25.22
CA LEU A 596 0.84 21.41 23.77
C LEU A 596 1.75 20.46 22.98
N LEU A 597 3.00 20.26 23.39
CA LEU A 597 3.89 19.29 22.74
C LEU A 597 3.42 17.85 22.95
N PHE A 598 2.90 17.54 24.15
CA PHE A 598 2.30 16.24 24.40
C PHE A 598 1.08 16.00 23.51
N GLU A 599 0.22 17.00 23.30
CA GLU A 599 -0.91 16.87 22.38
C GLU A 599 -0.46 16.62 20.94
N HIS A 600 0.59 17.30 20.47
CA HIS A 600 1.18 17.05 19.16
C HIS A 600 1.75 15.62 19.05
N TYR A 601 2.45 15.14 20.07
CA TYR A 601 2.98 13.77 20.12
C TYR A 601 1.85 12.75 20.09
N TYR A 602 0.83 12.96 20.91
CA TYR A 602 -0.29 12.04 21.03
C TYR A 602 -1.11 12.00 19.74
N HIS A 603 -1.33 13.15 19.11
CA HIS A 603 -1.95 13.26 17.78
C HIS A 603 -1.23 12.39 16.75
N ASP A 604 0.09 12.49 16.66
CA ASP A 604 0.88 11.73 15.68
C ASP A 604 0.76 10.23 15.91
N GLN A 605 0.87 9.79 17.17
CA GLN A 605 0.77 8.37 17.50
C GLN A 605 -0.63 7.80 17.27
N LEU A 606 -1.68 8.61 17.45
CA LEU A 606 -3.05 8.24 17.10
C LEU A 606 -3.24 8.16 15.59
N LEU A 607 -2.77 9.15 14.82
CA LEU A 607 -2.87 9.15 13.37
C LEU A 607 -2.21 7.90 12.76
N LEU A 608 -1.04 7.53 13.27
CA LEU A 608 -0.32 6.33 12.85
C LEU A 608 -1.04 5.03 13.25
N LEU A 609 -1.65 4.98 14.44
CA LEU A 609 -2.46 3.84 14.86
C LEU A 609 -3.71 3.66 13.98
N LEU A 610 -4.38 4.76 13.60
CA LEU A 610 -5.55 4.69 12.71
C LEU A 610 -5.18 4.15 11.33
N ASP A 611 -4.03 4.56 10.79
CA ASP A 611 -3.50 4.04 9.52
C ASP A 611 -3.12 2.55 9.61
N GLU A 612 -2.44 2.13 10.69
CA GLU A 612 -2.07 0.72 10.97
C GLU A 612 -3.32 -0.19 10.93
N VAL A 613 -4.41 0.28 11.54
CA VAL A 613 -5.67 -0.48 11.69
C VAL A 613 -6.61 -0.28 10.49
N LYS A 614 -6.28 0.63 9.57
CA LYS A 614 -7.06 1.02 8.38
C LYS A 614 -8.42 1.62 8.69
N LEU A 615 -8.51 2.41 9.76
CA LEU A 615 -9.70 3.20 10.12
C LEU A 615 -9.61 4.55 9.41
N SER A 616 -10.40 4.73 8.35
CA SER A 616 -10.27 5.89 7.44
C SER A 616 -11.39 6.92 7.60
N GLN A 617 -12.53 6.53 8.18
CA GLN A 617 -13.71 7.39 8.28
C GLN A 617 -13.78 8.14 9.62
N ILE A 618 -12.97 7.78 10.62
CA ILE A 618 -12.95 8.45 11.93
C ILE A 618 -11.84 9.52 11.98
N PRO A 619 -12.20 10.81 12.15
CA PRO A 619 -11.20 11.87 12.25
C PRO A 619 -10.44 11.82 13.58
N VAL A 620 -9.13 12.13 13.54
CA VAL A 620 -8.29 12.16 14.74
C VAL A 620 -8.82 13.14 15.80
N SER A 621 -9.49 14.23 15.38
CA SER A 621 -10.15 15.19 16.27
C SER A 621 -11.21 14.53 17.18
N VAL A 622 -12.00 13.59 16.65
CA VAL A 622 -13.03 12.87 17.42
C VAL A 622 -12.36 11.94 18.43
N VAL A 623 -11.31 11.23 18.00
CA VAL A 623 -10.54 10.32 18.87
C VAL A 623 -9.86 11.09 20.00
N HIS A 624 -9.27 12.24 19.67
CA HIS A 624 -8.65 13.13 20.64
C HIS A 624 -9.66 13.63 21.67
N THR A 625 -10.85 14.06 21.21
CA THR A 625 -11.94 14.47 22.10
C THR A 625 -12.38 13.33 23.03
N LEU A 626 -12.52 12.11 22.50
CA LEU A 626 -12.93 10.94 23.30
C LEU A 626 -11.93 10.63 24.44
N LEU A 627 -10.63 10.72 24.17
CA LEU A 627 -9.59 10.27 25.10
C LEU A 627 -9.13 11.38 26.08
N ASN A 628 -9.24 12.65 25.69
CA ASN A 628 -8.73 13.78 26.48
C ASN A 628 -9.81 14.59 27.21
N SER A 629 -11.10 14.28 27.03
CA SER A 629 -12.17 15.02 27.71
C SER A 629 -12.29 14.73 29.21
N ASN A 630 -11.64 13.68 29.72
CA ASN A 630 -11.66 13.33 31.13
C ASN A 630 -10.62 14.17 31.93
N PRO A 631 -11.05 15.12 32.79
CA PRO A 631 -10.13 16.05 33.47
C PRO A 631 -9.39 15.44 34.67
N THR A 632 -9.77 14.25 35.14
CA THR A 632 -9.12 13.61 36.30
C THR A 632 -7.88 12.81 35.93
N ARG A 633 -7.59 12.66 34.63
CA ARG A 633 -6.46 11.87 34.14
C ARG A 633 -5.18 12.66 33.99
N SER A 634 -4.07 12.03 34.38
CA SER A 634 -2.75 12.52 34.03
C SER A 634 -2.42 12.20 32.57
N ARG A 635 -1.48 12.93 31.96
CA ARG A 635 -0.99 12.64 30.59
C ARG A 635 -0.39 11.23 30.47
N THR A 636 0.19 10.72 31.55
CA THR A 636 0.70 9.35 31.64
C THR A 636 -0.42 8.31 31.60
N ASP A 637 -1.62 8.63 32.10
CA ASP A 637 -2.78 7.74 32.00
C ASP A 637 -3.32 7.67 30.57
N VAL A 638 -3.30 8.79 29.85
CA VAL A 638 -3.72 8.85 28.44
C VAL A 638 -2.82 7.99 27.53
N LEU A 639 -1.50 7.94 27.82
CA LEU A 639 -0.56 7.07 27.11
C LEU A 639 -0.82 5.57 27.33
N LYS A 640 -1.48 5.16 28.42
CA LYS A 640 -1.80 3.75 28.70
C LYS A 640 -2.68 3.14 27.61
N HIS A 641 -3.58 3.93 27.02
CA HIS A 641 -4.43 3.49 25.91
C HIS A 641 -3.66 3.12 24.65
N LEU A 642 -2.51 3.75 24.41
CA LEU A 642 -1.66 3.42 23.26
C LEU A 642 -0.71 2.25 23.53
N LEU A 643 -0.52 1.86 24.79
CA LEU A 643 0.46 0.86 25.22
C LEU A 643 -0.21 -0.45 25.65
N ASN A 644 -0.93 -0.43 26.77
CA ASN A 644 -1.49 -1.62 27.40
C ASN A 644 -2.90 -1.92 26.89
N ASN A 645 -3.76 -0.91 26.81
CA ASN A 645 -5.17 -1.07 26.45
C ASN A 645 -5.42 -0.84 24.94
N TYR A 646 -4.40 -1.03 24.11
CA TYR A 646 -4.46 -0.69 22.69
C TYR A 646 -5.48 -1.56 21.93
N ALA A 647 -5.65 -2.83 22.31
CA ALA A 647 -6.61 -3.73 21.68
C ALA A 647 -8.06 -3.30 21.96
N GLU A 648 -8.37 -2.93 23.21
CA GLU A 648 -9.67 -2.39 23.58
C GLU A 648 -9.94 -1.05 22.89
N LEU A 649 -8.93 -0.16 22.83
CA LEU A 649 -9.05 1.11 22.12
C LEU A 649 -9.41 0.88 20.64
N ILE A 650 -8.76 -0.07 19.97
CA ILE A 650 -9.06 -0.39 18.57
C ILE A 650 -10.51 -0.84 18.38
N GLU A 651 -11.01 -1.72 19.24
CA GLU A 651 -12.41 -2.17 19.17
C GLU A 651 -13.39 -1.02 19.44
N ILE A 652 -13.08 -0.13 20.39
CA ILE A 652 -13.87 1.09 20.64
C ILE A 652 -13.91 1.97 19.38
N LEU A 653 -12.76 2.26 18.77
CA LEU A 653 -12.69 3.10 17.57
C LEU A 653 -13.42 2.47 16.38
N ARG A 654 -13.34 1.15 16.19
CA ARG A 654 -14.13 0.42 15.18
C ARG A 654 -15.63 0.59 15.38
N MET A 655 -16.11 0.52 16.63
CA MET A 655 -17.53 0.74 16.93
C MET A 655 -17.97 2.16 16.57
N PHE A 656 -17.14 3.17 16.88
CA PHE A 656 -17.43 4.56 16.52
C PHE A 656 -17.40 4.77 14.99
N GLU A 657 -16.43 4.20 14.27
CA GLU A 657 -16.33 4.32 12.80
C GLU A 657 -17.59 3.76 12.09
N VAL A 658 -18.00 2.55 12.45
CA VAL A 658 -19.20 1.91 11.87
C VAL A 658 -20.47 2.70 12.19
N CYS A 659 -20.52 3.38 13.35
CA CYS A 659 -21.64 4.26 13.70
C CYS A 659 -21.62 5.59 12.94
N ILE A 660 -20.44 6.17 12.67
CA ILE A 660 -20.29 7.40 11.87
C ILE A 660 -20.89 7.20 10.46
N GLU A 661 -20.61 6.05 9.84
CA GLU A 661 -21.17 5.68 8.53
C GLU A 661 -22.71 5.60 8.54
N LEU A 662 -23.30 5.18 9.65
CA LEU A 662 -24.76 5.10 9.81
C LEU A 662 -25.38 6.50 10.01
N ILE A 663 -24.76 7.31 10.87
CA ILE A 663 -25.28 8.61 11.30
C ILE A 663 -25.10 9.70 10.23
N ASN A 664 -24.13 9.51 9.31
CA ASN A 664 -23.74 10.46 8.27
C ASN A 664 -23.41 11.85 8.84
N GLY A 665 -22.58 11.91 9.88
CA GLY A 665 -22.14 13.20 10.42
C GLY A 665 -21.29 13.10 11.68
N GLU A 666 -20.00 13.39 11.55
CA GLU A 666 -19.02 13.53 12.64
C GLU A 666 -19.50 14.49 13.75
N ARG A 667 -20.07 15.64 13.34
CA ARG A 667 -20.53 16.70 14.25
C ARG A 667 -21.53 16.21 15.30
N ILE A 668 -22.34 15.20 14.96
CA ILE A 668 -23.36 14.67 15.88
C ILE A 668 -22.70 13.90 17.05
N ILE A 669 -21.57 13.25 16.80
CA ILE A 669 -20.80 12.56 17.84
C ILE A 669 -20.05 13.55 18.71
N VAL A 670 -19.48 14.61 18.11
CA VAL A 670 -18.84 15.68 18.89
C VAL A 670 -19.87 16.39 19.78
N ASP A 671 -21.05 16.73 19.24
CA ASP A 671 -22.17 17.28 20.02
C ASP A 671 -22.59 16.35 21.17
N MET A 672 -22.54 15.03 20.96
CA MET A 672 -22.85 14.03 22.00
C MET A 672 -21.81 14.07 23.12
N PHE A 673 -20.52 14.15 22.77
CA PHE A 673 -19.42 14.27 23.74
C PHE A 673 -19.49 15.57 24.54
N GLU A 674 -19.93 16.67 23.93
CA GLU A 674 -20.11 17.95 24.64
C GLU A 674 -21.32 17.91 25.59
N LYS A 675 -22.44 17.30 25.17
CA LYS A 675 -23.69 17.26 25.96
C LYS A 675 -23.66 16.25 27.09
N GLN A 676 -22.82 15.22 27.01
CA GLN A 676 -22.74 14.20 28.05
C GLN A 676 -21.97 14.66 29.29
N PHE A 677 -21.07 15.63 29.22
CA PHE A 677 -20.22 16.01 30.36
C PHE A 677 -20.63 17.35 30.97
N ILE A 678 -20.91 17.35 32.28
CA ILE A 678 -21.33 18.54 33.03
C ILE A 678 -20.42 18.72 34.24
N ARG A 679 -19.74 19.86 34.32
CA ARG A 679 -18.92 20.24 35.47
C ARG A 679 -19.71 21.14 36.42
N MET A 680 -19.82 20.74 37.69
CA MET A 680 -20.39 21.60 38.73
C MET A 680 -19.27 22.34 39.47
N ASP A 681 -19.15 23.64 39.26
CA ASP A 681 -18.26 24.49 40.05
C ASP A 681 -18.97 24.92 41.35
N THR A 682 -18.22 24.91 42.46
CA THR A 682 -18.68 25.08 43.85
C THR A 682 -19.31 26.45 44.19
N SER A 683 -19.56 27.32 43.21
CA SER A 683 -19.98 28.71 43.42
C SER A 683 -21.29 29.12 42.73
N ASN A 684 -21.98 28.25 42.00
CA ASN A 684 -23.27 28.58 41.39
C ASN A 684 -24.36 27.54 41.71
N THR A 685 -25.17 27.86 42.72
CA THR A 685 -26.48 27.23 42.96
C THR A 685 -27.50 27.75 41.94
N ALA A 686 -27.32 27.43 40.67
CA ALA A 686 -28.35 27.57 39.65
C ALA A 686 -28.79 26.17 39.22
N ASN A 687 -30.03 25.83 39.58
CA ASN A 687 -30.69 24.54 39.42
C ASN A 687 -30.26 23.71 38.17
N PRO A 688 -29.71 22.50 38.34
CA PRO A 688 -29.46 21.56 37.24
C PRO A 688 -30.73 20.77 36.83
N HIS A 689 -31.91 21.17 37.33
CA HIS A 689 -33.16 20.40 37.23
C HIS A 689 -33.94 20.56 35.92
N HIS A 690 -33.48 21.36 34.96
CA HIS A 690 -34.18 21.51 33.69
C HIS A 690 -33.20 21.53 32.53
N ASN A 691 -32.87 20.34 32.03
CA ASN A 691 -32.56 20.10 30.62
C ASN A 691 -32.82 18.61 30.39
N GLU A 692 -34.00 18.30 29.85
CA GLU A 692 -34.36 16.96 29.39
C GLU A 692 -33.38 16.56 28.28
N SER A 693 -32.35 15.78 28.64
CA SER A 693 -31.43 15.18 27.68
C SER A 693 -31.85 13.74 27.43
N HIS A 694 -31.88 13.34 26.17
CA HIS A 694 -32.05 11.95 25.74
C HIS A 694 -30.79 11.10 25.92
N PHE A 695 -29.69 11.69 26.42
CA PHE A 695 -28.41 11.03 26.66
C PHE A 695 -28.11 10.90 28.16
N TYR A 696 -27.33 9.88 28.52
CA TYR A 696 -26.68 9.76 29.81
C TYR A 696 -25.75 10.95 30.04
N ARG A 697 -25.78 11.50 31.26
CA ARG A 697 -24.95 12.64 31.66
C ARG A 697 -23.98 12.23 32.76
N LEU A 698 -22.72 12.56 32.56
CA LEU A 698 -21.63 12.39 33.51
C LEU A 698 -21.38 13.72 34.23
N ILE A 699 -21.76 13.79 35.51
CA ILE A 699 -21.59 14.99 36.34
C ILE A 699 -20.33 14.82 37.19
N LEU A 700 -19.40 15.76 37.10
CA LEU A 700 -18.24 15.82 37.99
C LEU A 700 -18.54 16.75 39.18
N HIS A 701 -18.56 16.19 40.38
CA HIS A 701 -18.77 16.93 41.63
C HIS A 701 -17.83 16.39 42.72
N ASN A 702 -17.06 17.28 43.37
CA ASN A 702 -16.07 16.92 44.41
C ASN A 702 -15.12 15.77 43.99
N GLU A 703 -14.55 15.84 42.79
CA GLU A 703 -13.62 14.83 42.22
C GLU A 703 -14.22 13.43 41.99
N HIS A 704 -15.53 13.24 42.22
CA HIS A 704 -16.24 12.01 41.91
C HIS A 704 -17.18 12.20 40.72
N PHE A 705 -17.29 11.15 39.89
CA PHE A 705 -18.22 11.11 38.77
C PHE A 705 -19.55 10.54 39.21
N TYR A 706 -20.64 11.13 38.72
CA TYR A 706 -22.00 10.66 38.93
C TYR A 706 -22.68 10.47 37.57
N LEU A 707 -23.25 9.29 37.34
CA LEU A 707 -23.96 8.95 36.11
C LEU A 707 -25.46 9.22 36.29
N VAL A 708 -26.03 10.07 35.43
CA VAL A 708 -27.46 10.34 35.40
C VAL A 708 -28.06 9.75 34.13
N ALA A 709 -29.02 8.84 34.30
CA ALA A 709 -29.74 8.22 33.19
C ALA A 709 -30.56 9.23 32.37
N PRO A 710 -30.87 8.93 31.09
CA PRO A 710 -31.74 9.76 30.27
C PRO A 710 -33.05 10.04 31.00
N GLN A 711 -33.53 11.30 30.95
CA GLN A 711 -34.78 11.74 31.58
C GLN A 711 -34.88 11.60 33.12
N ALA A 712 -33.84 11.11 33.80
CA ALA A 712 -33.79 11.02 35.25
C ALA A 712 -33.34 12.33 35.90
N LEU A 713 -33.83 12.57 37.13
CA LEU A 713 -33.34 13.65 37.98
C LEU A 713 -31.97 13.24 38.57
N ALA A 714 -31.05 14.19 38.65
CA ALA A 714 -29.72 13.93 39.21
C ALA A 714 -29.84 13.57 40.71
N SER A 715 -29.39 12.36 41.06
CA SER A 715 -29.16 11.90 42.43
C SER A 715 -27.65 11.81 42.68
N PHE A 716 -27.18 12.28 43.84
CA PHE A 716 -25.77 12.26 44.23
C PHE A 716 -25.49 11.23 45.34
N ASP A 717 -26.33 10.21 45.44
CA ASP A 717 -26.30 9.24 46.55
C ASP A 717 -25.15 8.23 46.39
N GLU A 718 -24.83 7.82 45.15
CA GLU A 718 -23.78 6.84 44.84
C GLU A 718 -22.87 7.35 43.71
N ALA A 719 -21.55 7.26 43.90
CA ALA A 719 -20.58 7.60 42.87
C ALA A 719 -20.56 6.53 41.77
N PHE A 720 -20.31 6.94 40.53
CA PHE A 720 -20.23 6.02 39.40
C PHE A 720 -18.93 5.21 39.46
N GLU A 721 -19.05 3.94 39.85
CA GLU A 721 -17.95 2.98 39.86
C GLU A 721 -17.75 2.40 38.45
N CYS A 722 -16.58 2.64 37.87
CA CYS A 722 -16.19 2.17 36.53
C CYS A 722 -14.77 1.60 36.60
N ALA A 723 -14.55 0.43 36.00
CA ALA A 723 -13.23 -0.19 35.91
C ALA A 723 -12.32 0.50 34.87
N GLY A 724 -12.91 1.05 33.81
CA GLY A 724 -12.24 1.76 32.72
C GLY A 724 -12.29 3.29 32.85
N ASP A 725 -12.46 3.99 31.71
CA ASP A 725 -12.75 5.44 31.71
C ASP A 725 -14.26 5.71 31.86
N PRO A 726 -14.69 6.46 32.90
CA PRO A 726 -16.08 6.90 33.04
C PRO A 726 -16.61 7.65 31.81
N PHE A 727 -15.78 8.47 31.15
CA PHE A 727 -16.17 9.23 29.97
C PHE A 727 -16.36 8.31 28.75
N ILE A 728 -15.45 7.34 28.54
CA ILE A 728 -15.57 6.39 27.42
C ILE A 728 -16.75 5.45 27.64
N GLU A 729 -16.96 4.95 28.87
CA GLU A 729 -18.09 4.10 29.19
C GLU A 729 -19.43 4.83 28.94
N THR A 730 -19.54 6.07 29.42
CA THR A 730 -20.71 6.93 29.15
C THR A 730 -20.87 7.20 27.66
N SER A 731 -19.75 7.40 26.93
CA SER A 731 -19.76 7.59 25.48
C SER A 731 -20.28 6.37 24.72
N LEU A 732 -19.93 5.16 25.18
CA LEU A 732 -20.45 3.91 24.61
C LEU A 732 -21.95 3.74 24.89
N MET A 733 -22.41 4.08 26.11
CA MET A 733 -23.84 4.09 26.42
C MET A 733 -24.61 5.09 25.54
N ASN A 734 -24.07 6.30 25.36
CA ASN A 734 -24.66 7.34 24.52
C ASN A 734 -24.58 7.03 23.03
N LEU A 735 -23.56 6.29 22.58
CA LEU A 735 -23.49 5.78 21.22
C LEU A 735 -24.67 4.87 20.92
N ILE A 736 -25.06 4.01 21.87
CA ILE A 736 -26.26 3.17 21.76
C ILE A 736 -27.52 4.04 21.68
N GLU A 737 -27.68 5.02 22.57
CA GLU A 737 -28.83 5.94 22.52
C GLU A 737 -28.92 6.69 21.19
N LEU A 738 -27.78 7.10 20.64
CA LEU A 738 -27.70 7.83 19.38
C LEU A 738 -28.13 6.96 18.19
N ILE A 739 -27.65 5.71 18.09
CA ILE A 739 -27.99 4.81 16.99
C ILE A 739 -29.40 4.24 17.08
N THR A 740 -30.02 4.23 18.26
CA THR A 740 -31.44 3.87 18.45
C THR A 740 -32.38 5.06 18.36
N SER A 741 -31.87 6.30 18.36
CA SER A 741 -32.69 7.51 18.29
C SER A 741 -33.49 7.62 16.98
N ALA A 742 -34.64 8.31 17.05
CA ALA A 742 -35.46 8.60 15.87
C ALA A 742 -34.67 9.31 14.76
N SER A 743 -33.74 10.20 15.14
CA SER A 743 -32.94 10.98 14.19
C SER A 743 -32.00 10.12 13.33
N SER A 744 -31.44 9.05 13.91
CA SER A 744 -30.54 8.12 13.23
C SER A 744 -31.33 7.11 12.39
N ILE A 745 -32.36 6.50 12.97
CA ILE A 745 -33.16 5.47 12.31
C ILE A 745 -33.90 6.03 11.08
N GLN A 746 -34.39 7.27 11.13
CA GLN A 746 -35.05 7.90 9.98
C GLN A 746 -34.10 8.10 8.78
N LYS A 747 -32.81 8.38 9.03
CA LYS A 747 -31.78 8.60 7.99
C LYS A 747 -31.32 7.32 7.29
N VAL A 748 -31.54 6.15 7.91
CA VAL A 748 -31.12 4.87 7.33
C VAL A 748 -31.87 4.58 6.03
N LYS A 749 -31.10 4.15 5.02
CA LYS A 749 -31.58 3.75 3.69
C LYS A 749 -31.67 2.24 3.49
N ASN A 750 -30.90 1.44 4.24
CA ASN A 750 -30.87 -0.01 4.12
C ASN A 750 -30.95 -0.67 5.51
N ILE A 751 -31.87 -1.62 5.70
CA ILE A 751 -32.00 -2.37 6.96
C ILE A 751 -30.83 -3.32 7.21
N GLU A 752 -30.12 -3.79 6.16
CA GLU A 752 -28.95 -4.65 6.33
C GLU A 752 -27.79 -3.88 6.97
N GLN A 753 -27.61 -2.61 6.59
CA GLN A 753 -26.63 -1.71 7.22
C GLN A 753 -26.91 -1.58 8.73
N LEU A 754 -28.18 -1.43 9.13
CA LEU A 754 -28.57 -1.45 10.54
C LEU A 754 -28.24 -2.77 11.22
N SER A 755 -28.57 -3.90 10.58
CA SER A 755 -28.30 -5.23 11.14
C SER A 755 -26.81 -5.46 11.34
N THR A 756 -25.96 -5.03 10.40
CA THR A 756 -24.50 -5.17 10.52
C THR A 756 -23.94 -4.24 11.58
N THR A 757 -24.37 -2.96 11.61
CA THR A 757 -23.90 -1.98 12.60
C THR A 757 -24.29 -2.41 14.02
N TYR A 758 -25.55 -2.76 14.25
CA TYR A 758 -26.00 -3.20 15.58
C TYR A 758 -25.30 -4.48 16.01
N GLY A 759 -25.12 -5.45 15.11
CA GLY A 759 -24.36 -6.67 15.39
C GLY A 759 -22.92 -6.38 15.80
N ARG A 760 -22.21 -5.53 15.05
CA ARG A 760 -20.82 -5.14 15.34
C ARG A 760 -20.67 -4.43 16.67
N VAL A 761 -21.57 -3.50 17.00
CA VAL A 761 -21.54 -2.79 18.29
C VAL A 761 -21.80 -3.78 19.44
N VAL A 762 -22.75 -4.69 19.29
CA VAL A 762 -23.04 -5.72 20.32
C VAL A 762 -21.83 -6.65 20.53
N GLU A 763 -21.20 -7.12 19.45
CA GLU A 763 -19.99 -7.95 19.52
C GLU A 763 -18.81 -7.20 20.15
N GLY A 764 -18.60 -5.94 19.73
CA GLY A 764 -17.52 -5.10 20.24
C GLY A 764 -17.65 -4.84 21.74
N VAL A 765 -18.84 -4.43 22.21
CA VAL A 765 -19.08 -4.21 23.65
C VAL A 765 -18.85 -5.48 24.47
N LEU A 766 -19.21 -6.66 23.97
CA LEU A 766 -19.00 -7.93 24.67
C LEU A 766 -17.54 -8.37 24.72
N SER A 767 -16.68 -7.79 23.88
CA SER A 767 -15.25 -8.07 23.85
C SER A 767 -14.42 -7.18 24.78
N LEU A 768 -15.04 -6.16 25.38
CA LEU A 768 -14.38 -5.25 26.32
C LEU A 768 -14.39 -5.86 27.73
N ASP A 769 -13.22 -5.93 28.36
CA ASP A 769 -13.08 -6.46 29.73
C ASP A 769 -13.22 -5.32 30.76
N ASN A 770 -12.75 -4.12 30.43
CA ASN A 770 -12.70 -2.97 31.35
C ASN A 770 -13.95 -2.08 31.36
N TYR A 771 -14.94 -2.30 30.48
CA TYR A 771 -16.08 -1.38 30.30
C TYR A 771 -17.43 -2.08 30.43
N THR A 772 -18.32 -1.51 31.24
CA THR A 772 -19.68 -2.04 31.47
C THR A 772 -20.75 -1.17 30.82
N VAL A 773 -21.38 -1.62 29.74
CA VAL A 773 -22.41 -0.84 29.03
C VAL A 773 -23.81 -1.25 29.48
N ASN A 774 -24.41 -0.44 30.35
CA ASN A 774 -25.68 -0.74 31.02
C ASN A 774 -26.89 -0.87 30.07
N ASN A 775 -26.95 -0.11 28.98
CA ASN A 775 -28.07 -0.12 28.03
C ASN A 775 -27.88 -1.10 26.85
N LEU A 776 -26.96 -2.06 26.93
CA LEU A 776 -26.72 -3.03 25.85
C LEU A 776 -27.97 -3.87 25.49
N GLU A 777 -28.81 -4.22 26.48
CA GLU A 777 -30.02 -5.00 26.22
C GLU A 777 -31.04 -4.24 25.36
N LYS A 778 -31.06 -2.90 25.42
CA LYS A 778 -31.84 -2.05 24.51
C LYS A 778 -31.44 -2.33 23.06
N LEU A 779 -30.15 -2.26 22.75
CA LEU A 779 -29.64 -2.54 21.40
C LEU A 779 -29.92 -3.97 20.94
N ARG A 780 -29.86 -4.96 21.85
CA ARG A 780 -30.21 -6.36 21.56
C ARG A 780 -31.69 -6.54 21.23
N SER A 781 -32.58 -5.79 21.88
CA SER A 781 -34.01 -5.74 21.56
C SER A 781 -34.25 -5.21 20.15
N PHE A 782 -33.59 -4.10 19.78
CA PHE A 782 -33.63 -3.58 18.40
C PHE A 782 -33.05 -4.56 17.38
N THR A 783 -31.93 -5.21 17.68
CA THR A 783 -31.31 -6.22 16.82
C THR A 783 -32.25 -7.41 16.59
N SER A 784 -32.94 -7.85 17.64
CA SER A 784 -33.92 -8.95 17.56
C SER A 784 -35.14 -8.56 16.73
N LEU A 785 -35.62 -7.31 16.84
CA LEU A 785 -36.70 -6.76 16.02
C LEU A 785 -36.30 -6.70 14.54
N VAL A 786 -35.13 -6.16 14.23
CA VAL A 786 -34.57 -6.13 12.86
C VAL A 786 -34.50 -7.55 12.29
N ARG A 787 -33.95 -8.50 13.05
CA ARG A 787 -33.84 -9.91 12.62
C ARG A 787 -35.22 -10.55 12.38
N CYS A 788 -36.22 -10.25 13.22
CA CYS A 788 -37.57 -10.77 13.03
C CYS A 788 -38.19 -10.24 11.74
N ILE A 789 -38.10 -8.93 11.50
CA ILE A 789 -38.68 -8.27 10.33
C ILE A 789 -37.99 -8.73 9.04
N THR A 790 -36.66 -8.85 9.02
CA THR A 790 -35.91 -9.32 7.84
C THR A 790 -36.21 -10.78 7.50
N THR A 791 -36.58 -11.62 8.49
CA THR A 791 -37.00 -13.01 8.23
C THR A 791 -38.42 -13.15 7.68
N LEU A 792 -39.32 -12.21 8.00
CA LEU A 792 -40.75 -12.30 7.68
C LEU A 792 -41.17 -11.43 6.49
N VAL A 793 -40.43 -10.37 6.18
CA VAL A 793 -40.77 -9.35 5.18
C VAL A 793 -39.67 -9.25 4.12
N ARG A 794 -40.03 -9.02 2.85
CA ARG A 794 -39.06 -8.79 1.77
C ARG A 794 -38.21 -7.55 2.05
N GLN A 795 -36.93 -7.57 1.66
CA GLN A 795 -35.93 -6.51 1.92
C GLN A 795 -36.39 -5.09 1.55
N GLU A 796 -37.21 -4.92 0.51
CA GLU A 796 -37.70 -3.60 0.08
C GLU A 796 -38.70 -2.96 1.06
N GLN A 797 -39.42 -3.78 1.85
CA GLN A 797 -40.47 -3.34 2.77
C GLN A 797 -40.08 -3.50 4.24
N SER A 798 -38.99 -4.22 4.53
CA SER A 798 -38.55 -4.45 5.91
C SER A 798 -38.16 -3.15 6.62
N LEU A 799 -37.56 -2.18 5.91
CA LEU A 799 -37.18 -0.89 6.50
C LEU A 799 -38.40 -0.04 6.87
N THR A 800 -39.45 -0.04 6.06
CA THR A 800 -40.68 0.72 6.34
C THR A 800 -41.44 0.10 7.51
N VAL A 801 -41.53 -1.23 7.57
CA VAL A 801 -42.13 -1.95 8.69
C VAL A 801 -41.34 -1.70 9.98
N PHE A 802 -40.01 -1.69 9.93
CA PHE A 802 -39.15 -1.39 11.08
C PHE A 802 -39.37 0.04 11.60
N LYS A 803 -39.38 1.05 10.72
CA LYS A 803 -39.63 2.45 11.12
C LYS A 803 -41.00 2.62 11.79
N ASN A 804 -42.05 2.04 11.20
CA ASN A 804 -43.41 2.08 11.78
C ASN A 804 -43.49 1.39 13.14
N ALA A 805 -42.75 0.29 13.33
CA ALA A 805 -42.70 -0.42 14.61
C ALA A 805 -41.98 0.42 15.69
N CYS A 806 -40.89 1.10 15.33
CA CYS A 806 -40.18 2.01 16.23
C CYS A 806 -41.00 3.28 16.56
N ASP A 807 -41.76 3.81 15.60
CA ASP A 807 -42.67 4.95 15.83
C ASP A 807 -43.75 4.59 16.87
N TYR A 808 -44.26 3.35 16.86
CA TYR A 808 -45.26 2.90 17.83
C TYR A 808 -44.72 2.85 19.27
N THR A 809 -43.43 2.57 19.45
CA THR A 809 -42.78 2.47 20.78
C THR A 809 -42.01 3.73 21.18
N ASN A 810 -42.19 4.85 20.47
CA ASN A 810 -41.42 6.09 20.65
C ASN A 810 -39.90 5.85 20.66
N TYR A 811 -39.41 4.86 19.89
CA TYR A 811 -37.98 4.54 19.77
C TYR A 811 -37.27 4.11 21.06
N ASP A 812 -37.98 3.81 22.14
CA ASP A 812 -37.35 3.47 23.43
C ASP A 812 -37.39 1.97 23.73
N MET A 813 -38.36 1.24 23.17
CA MET A 813 -38.56 -0.21 23.38
C MET A 813 -38.61 -0.62 24.87
N ASN A 814 -38.91 0.34 25.75
CA ASN A 814 -39.03 0.14 27.19
C ASN A 814 -40.51 -0.11 27.53
N PHE A 815 -40.85 -1.36 27.84
CA PHE A 815 -42.22 -1.77 28.15
C PHE A 815 -42.43 -1.74 29.67
N GLN A 816 -43.54 -1.18 30.15
CA GLN A 816 -43.83 -1.15 31.58
C GLN A 816 -44.43 -2.48 32.05
N THR A 817 -45.30 -3.10 31.26
CA THR A 817 -45.96 -4.35 31.62
C THR A 817 -45.78 -5.43 30.55
N CYS A 818 -45.91 -6.70 30.96
CA CYS A 818 -45.96 -7.83 30.01
C CYS A 818 -47.10 -7.70 29.00
N ASP A 819 -48.22 -7.05 29.36
CA ASP A 819 -49.34 -6.82 28.43
C ASP A 819 -49.00 -5.82 27.32
N ASP A 820 -48.14 -4.81 27.61
CA ASP A 820 -47.65 -3.87 26.60
C ASP A 820 -46.84 -4.59 25.52
N ILE A 821 -46.04 -5.59 25.92
CA ILE A 821 -45.28 -6.45 25.00
C ILE A 821 -46.26 -7.21 24.08
N HIS A 822 -47.29 -7.85 24.64
CA HIS A 822 -48.29 -8.57 23.84
C HIS A 822 -49.06 -7.64 22.89
N GLN A 823 -49.42 -6.42 23.34
CA GLN A 823 -50.08 -5.43 22.49
C GLN A 823 -49.17 -4.98 21.35
N PHE A 824 -47.89 -4.71 21.63
CA PHE A 824 -46.90 -4.42 20.60
C PHE A 824 -46.76 -5.56 19.59
N MET A 825 -46.64 -6.81 20.05
CA MET A 825 -46.55 -7.97 19.16
C MET A 825 -47.79 -8.14 18.29
N LYS A 826 -48.98 -7.86 18.81
CA LYS A 826 -50.23 -7.86 18.03
C LYS A 826 -50.24 -6.78 16.96
N GLN A 827 -49.78 -5.57 17.28
CA GLN A 827 -49.66 -4.48 16.31
C GLN A 827 -48.58 -4.78 15.25
N LEU A 828 -47.43 -5.32 15.64
CA LEU A 828 -46.38 -5.76 14.73
C LEU A 828 -46.90 -6.83 13.76
N HIS A 829 -47.70 -7.79 14.25
CA HIS A 829 -48.34 -8.80 13.41
C HIS A 829 -49.28 -8.18 12.37
N ILE A 830 -50.06 -7.15 12.74
CA ILE A 830 -50.92 -6.40 11.82
C ILE A 830 -50.08 -5.63 10.78
N MET A 831 -48.99 -4.98 11.22
CA MET A 831 -48.07 -4.24 10.34
C MET A 831 -47.39 -5.15 9.32
N ILE A 832 -47.00 -6.37 9.72
CA ILE A 832 -46.41 -7.37 8.82
C ILE A 832 -47.45 -7.89 7.82
N ASN A 833 -48.66 -8.24 8.28
CA ASN A 833 -49.73 -8.76 7.44
C ASN A 833 -50.27 -7.75 6.41
N SER A 834 -50.29 -6.47 6.74
CA SER A 834 -50.71 -5.41 5.81
C SER A 834 -49.75 -5.19 4.64
N ASN A 835 -48.47 -5.57 4.81
CA ASN A 835 -47.41 -5.43 3.80
C ASN A 835 -47.16 -6.74 3.02
N SER A 836 -47.48 -7.92 3.57
CA SER A 836 -47.32 -9.22 2.90
C SER A 836 -48.46 -9.55 1.92
N LYS A 837 -48.62 -8.79 0.83
CA LYS A 837 -49.75 -8.98 -0.11
C LYS A 837 -49.78 -10.29 -0.90
N GLN A 838 -48.77 -11.17 -0.82
CA GLN A 838 -48.86 -12.54 -1.36
C GLN A 838 -47.95 -13.50 -0.58
N ILE A 839 -48.55 -14.47 0.12
CA ILE A 839 -48.25 -15.92 0.15
C ILE A 839 -49.16 -16.54 1.23
N THR A 840 -49.96 -17.53 0.79
CA THR A 840 -50.72 -18.55 1.53
C THR A 840 -50.84 -18.44 3.06
N ASP A 841 -52.09 -18.51 3.54
CA ASP A 841 -52.53 -18.75 4.91
C ASP A 841 -51.48 -19.46 5.80
N ASN A 842 -51.08 -18.76 6.87
CA ASN A 842 -50.09 -19.10 7.92
C ASN A 842 -48.69 -18.48 7.74
N LEU A 843 -48.53 -17.23 8.21
CA LEU A 843 -47.20 -16.72 8.55
C LEU A 843 -46.51 -17.69 9.53
N PRO A 844 -45.20 -17.94 9.38
CA PRO A 844 -44.46 -18.69 10.38
C PRO A 844 -44.52 -17.92 11.71
N GLN A 845 -45.17 -18.49 12.71
CA GLN A 845 -45.33 -17.91 14.05
C GLN A 845 -44.01 -17.93 14.84
N ASP A 846 -43.07 -18.83 14.49
CA ASP A 846 -41.84 -19.06 15.25
C ASP A 846 -40.94 -17.82 15.42
N PRO A 847 -40.70 -16.94 14.41
CA PRO A 847 -39.91 -15.72 14.61
C PRO A 847 -40.59 -14.70 15.53
N LEU A 848 -41.91 -14.59 15.48
CA LEU A 848 -42.68 -13.69 16.36
C LEU A 848 -42.64 -14.18 17.81
N ILE A 849 -42.84 -15.48 18.02
CA ILE A 849 -42.73 -16.09 19.37
C ILE A 849 -41.31 -15.90 19.92
N LYS A 850 -40.27 -16.09 19.10
CA LYS A 850 -38.88 -15.83 19.50
C LYS A 850 -38.66 -14.37 19.93
N LEU A 851 -39.20 -13.42 19.17
CA LEU A 851 -39.08 -11.99 19.47
C LEU A 851 -39.78 -11.65 20.79
N GLU A 852 -41.02 -12.14 20.97
CA GLU A 852 -41.79 -11.94 22.20
C GLU A 852 -41.08 -12.52 23.42
N THR A 853 -40.50 -13.72 23.31
CA THR A 853 -39.70 -14.30 24.39
C THR A 853 -38.42 -13.52 24.70
N GLU A 854 -37.79 -12.88 23.71
CA GLU A 854 -36.61 -12.03 23.94
C GLU A 854 -36.99 -10.71 24.63
N PHE A 855 -38.10 -10.07 24.26
CA PHE A 855 -38.59 -8.88 24.97
C PHE A 855 -38.99 -9.20 26.40
N MET A 856 -39.69 -10.30 26.65
CA MET A 856 -40.01 -10.74 28.02
C MET A 856 -38.75 -11.04 28.84
N LYS A 857 -37.72 -11.61 28.20
CA LYS A 857 -36.42 -11.84 28.85
C LYS A 857 -35.75 -10.51 29.21
N THR A 858 -35.73 -9.54 28.30
CA THR A 858 -35.13 -8.21 28.57
C THR A 858 -35.91 -7.47 29.65
N TRP A 859 -37.25 -7.45 29.58
CA TRP A 859 -38.11 -6.86 30.60
C TRP A 859 -37.89 -7.46 31.99
N LEU A 860 -37.72 -8.79 32.07
CA LEU A 860 -37.47 -9.50 33.33
C LEU A 860 -36.12 -9.12 33.99
N VAL A 861 -35.12 -8.71 33.20
CA VAL A 861 -33.84 -8.23 33.74
C VAL A 861 -34.03 -6.89 34.45
N ASP A 862 -34.84 -5.99 33.87
CA ASP A 862 -35.10 -4.66 34.42
C ASP A 862 -36.14 -4.67 35.57
N HIS A 863 -37.09 -5.61 35.55
CA HIS A 863 -38.21 -5.72 36.49
C HIS A 863 -38.11 -6.97 37.37
N GLY A 864 -36.90 -7.31 37.85
CA GLY A 864 -36.57 -8.60 38.46
C GLY A 864 -37.56 -9.15 39.51
N ASN A 865 -38.35 -8.30 40.16
CA ASN A 865 -39.37 -8.68 41.15
C ASN A 865 -40.70 -9.19 40.59
N GLU A 866 -40.96 -9.01 39.30
CA GLU A 866 -42.26 -9.31 38.66
C GLU A 866 -42.20 -10.56 37.75
N TYR A 867 -41.38 -11.56 38.11
CA TYR A 867 -41.23 -12.80 37.33
C TYR A 867 -42.53 -13.62 37.21
N ILE A 868 -43.49 -13.39 38.11
CA ILE A 868 -44.81 -14.03 38.13
C ILE A 868 -45.60 -13.72 36.85
N ASP A 869 -45.50 -12.50 36.31
CA ASP A 869 -46.27 -12.09 35.13
C ASP A 869 -45.76 -12.75 33.84
N VAL A 870 -44.44 -12.93 33.75
CA VAL A 870 -43.79 -13.68 32.66
C VAL A 870 -44.19 -15.16 32.72
N LEU A 871 -44.14 -15.77 33.91
CA LEU A 871 -44.55 -17.17 34.08
C LEU A 871 -46.04 -17.38 33.78
N THR A 872 -46.88 -16.41 34.12
CA THR A 872 -48.33 -16.45 33.83
C THR A 872 -48.59 -16.35 32.34
N SER A 873 -47.77 -15.61 31.62
CA SER A 873 -47.84 -15.54 30.15
C SER A 873 -47.41 -16.86 29.48
N ILE A 874 -46.41 -17.55 30.04
CA ILE A 874 -45.92 -18.85 29.54
C ILE A 874 -46.91 -19.99 29.84
N SER A 875 -47.65 -19.93 30.95
CA SER A 875 -48.56 -21.00 31.38
C SER A 875 -49.90 -21.04 30.65
N LYS A 876 -50.31 -19.94 29.98
CA LYS A 876 -51.54 -19.86 29.16
C LYS A 876 -51.58 -20.97 28.09
N LEU A 877 -52.70 -21.68 28.00
CA LEU A 877 -52.89 -22.82 27.08
C LEU A 877 -52.76 -22.44 25.59
N ASP A 878 -53.23 -21.24 25.23
CA ASP A 878 -53.25 -20.76 23.84
C ASP A 878 -51.90 -20.17 23.39
N ASN A 879 -50.93 -20.02 24.30
CA ASN A 879 -49.64 -19.41 24.00
C ASN A 879 -48.51 -20.44 23.88
N SER A 880 -47.65 -20.25 22.88
CA SER A 880 -46.53 -21.16 22.59
C SER A 880 -45.15 -20.60 22.97
N LEU A 881 -45.12 -19.56 23.79
CA LEU A 881 -43.89 -18.94 24.38
C LEU A 881 -42.95 -19.96 25.02
N TRP A 882 -43.48 -21.05 25.56
CA TRP A 882 -42.70 -22.13 26.17
C TRP A 882 -41.65 -22.75 25.22
N LYS A 883 -41.82 -22.65 23.89
CA LYS A 883 -40.88 -23.21 22.90
C LYS A 883 -39.49 -22.58 22.95
N TYR A 884 -39.40 -21.29 23.33
CA TYR A 884 -38.14 -20.52 23.29
C TYR A 884 -37.78 -19.88 24.64
N SER A 885 -38.44 -20.27 25.74
CA SER A 885 -38.29 -19.67 27.07
C SER A 885 -37.06 -20.12 27.87
N ALA A 886 -36.18 -20.96 27.31
CA ALA A 886 -35.02 -21.51 28.03
C ALA A 886 -34.10 -20.44 28.65
N ARG A 887 -33.96 -19.28 27.98
CA ARG A 887 -33.16 -18.15 28.49
C ARG A 887 -33.85 -17.45 29.66
N ILE A 888 -35.17 -17.30 29.62
CA ILE A 888 -35.98 -16.75 30.72
C ILE A 888 -35.77 -17.57 32.00
N PHE A 889 -35.84 -18.90 31.90
CA PHE A 889 -35.57 -19.79 33.04
C PHE A 889 -34.12 -19.73 33.56
N THR A 890 -33.17 -19.19 32.77
CA THR A 890 -31.80 -18.94 33.25
C THR A 890 -31.73 -17.68 34.10
N VAL A 891 -32.45 -16.64 33.69
CA VAL A 891 -32.57 -15.40 34.48
C VAL A 891 -33.31 -15.69 35.79
N LEU A 892 -34.38 -16.50 35.71
CA LEU A 892 -35.12 -16.95 36.89
C LEU A 892 -34.26 -17.78 37.85
N ASP A 893 -33.44 -18.71 37.33
CA ASP A 893 -32.50 -19.50 38.14
C ASP A 893 -31.44 -18.63 38.82
N ARG A 894 -30.90 -17.62 38.12
CA ARG A 894 -29.98 -16.63 38.73
C ARG A 894 -30.62 -15.87 39.88
N LYS A 895 -31.91 -15.53 39.75
CA LYS A 895 -32.63 -14.83 40.81
C LYS A 895 -32.88 -15.73 42.02
N LEU A 896 -33.47 -16.91 41.79
CA LEU A 896 -33.82 -17.84 42.87
C LEU A 896 -32.59 -18.56 43.46
N GLU A 897 -31.42 -18.42 42.83
CA GLU A 897 -30.16 -19.10 43.12
C GLU A 897 -30.31 -20.63 43.23
N LEU A 898 -31.26 -21.22 42.50
CA LEU A 898 -31.60 -22.63 42.66
C LEU A 898 -30.42 -23.53 42.30
N LEU A 899 -29.67 -23.24 41.23
CA LEU A 899 -28.46 -23.99 40.88
C LEU A 899 -27.43 -24.05 42.02
N ASP A 900 -27.12 -22.91 42.64
CA ASP A 900 -26.12 -22.84 43.71
C ASP A 900 -26.63 -23.47 45.00
N LYS A 901 -27.92 -23.28 45.32
CA LYS A 901 -28.58 -23.95 46.44
C LYS A 901 -28.60 -25.48 46.24
N ILE A 902 -28.88 -25.98 45.04
CA ILE A 902 -28.85 -27.42 44.72
C ILE A 902 -27.45 -27.99 44.89
N LYS A 903 -26.40 -27.28 44.46
CA LYS A 903 -25.01 -27.72 44.64
C LYS A 903 -24.58 -27.78 46.10
N LYS A 904 -24.96 -26.78 46.90
CA LYS A 904 -24.64 -26.73 48.34
C LYS A 904 -25.39 -27.81 49.14
N THR A 905 -26.63 -28.13 48.75
CA THR A 905 -27.55 -28.99 49.52
C THR A 905 -27.78 -30.37 48.91
N ASN A 906 -27.11 -30.71 47.81
CA ASN A 906 -27.34 -31.96 47.06
C ASN A 906 -28.82 -32.18 46.70
N GLY A 907 -29.49 -31.11 46.27
CA GLY A 907 -30.91 -31.10 45.89
C GLY A 907 -31.91 -30.94 47.03
N GLN A 908 -31.47 -30.91 48.29
CA GLN A 908 -32.33 -30.81 49.48
C GLN A 908 -32.47 -29.36 49.98
N ILE A 909 -33.24 -28.54 49.26
CA ILE A 909 -33.44 -27.13 49.61
C ILE A 909 -34.41 -26.99 50.79
N SER A 910 -34.08 -26.09 51.76
CA SER A 910 -34.97 -25.72 52.88
C SER A 910 -36.07 -24.75 52.42
N GLN A 911 -37.24 -24.83 53.06
CA GLN A 911 -38.40 -23.98 52.75
C GLN A 911 -38.36 -22.60 53.45
N ASP A 912 -37.31 -22.30 54.23
CA ASP A 912 -37.22 -21.08 55.06
C ASP A 912 -36.82 -19.81 54.27
N ASP A 913 -36.80 -19.87 52.94
CA ASP A 913 -36.38 -18.77 52.07
C ASP A 913 -37.61 -18.07 51.48
N GLU A 914 -37.79 -16.78 51.79
CA GLU A 914 -38.97 -16.00 51.42
C GLU A 914 -39.21 -15.99 49.90
N GLU A 915 -38.15 -15.99 49.08
CA GLU A 915 -38.29 -16.01 47.61
C GLU A 915 -38.77 -17.36 47.08
N ILE A 916 -38.35 -18.46 47.74
CA ILE A 916 -38.76 -19.82 47.41
C ILE A 916 -40.20 -20.05 47.85
N GLU A 917 -40.60 -19.52 49.00
CA GLU A 917 -41.98 -19.60 49.49
C GLU A 917 -42.93 -18.88 48.53
N GLN A 918 -42.57 -17.67 48.05
CA GLN A 918 -43.36 -16.95 47.05
C GLN A 918 -43.49 -17.72 45.73
N PHE A 919 -42.40 -18.34 45.27
CA PHE A 919 -42.42 -19.16 44.06
C PHE A 919 -43.28 -20.43 44.22
N ASP A 920 -43.22 -21.07 45.39
CA ASP A 920 -44.04 -22.25 45.72
C ASP A 920 -45.53 -21.90 45.83
N GLN A 921 -45.87 -20.77 46.44
CA GLN A 921 -47.24 -20.26 46.48
C GLN A 921 -47.80 -20.05 45.06
N TYR A 922 -46.98 -19.50 44.16
CA TYR A 922 -47.36 -19.34 42.76
C TYR A 922 -47.54 -20.67 42.01
N LEU A 923 -46.62 -21.62 42.16
CA LEU A 923 -46.72 -22.95 41.55
C LEU A 923 -48.00 -23.69 41.96
N ASN A 924 -48.41 -23.53 43.22
CA ASN A 924 -49.64 -24.11 43.75
C ASN A 924 -50.91 -23.38 43.27
N ALA A 925 -50.84 -22.09 42.96
CA ALA A 925 -51.95 -21.31 42.41
C ALA A 925 -52.22 -21.58 40.91
N LEU A 926 -51.25 -22.12 40.18
CA LEU A 926 -51.36 -22.40 38.74
C LEU A 926 -52.33 -23.54 38.41
N ILE A 927 -53.38 -23.25 37.62
CA ILE A 927 -54.29 -24.27 37.08
C ILE A 927 -53.72 -24.86 35.78
N ASP A 928 -52.52 -25.45 35.84
CA ASP A 928 -51.90 -26.17 34.72
C ASP A 928 -51.78 -27.67 35.02
N PRO A 929 -52.60 -28.56 34.42
CA PRO A 929 -52.50 -30.00 34.63
C PRO A 929 -51.22 -30.61 34.05
N THR A 930 -50.53 -29.89 33.15
CA THR A 930 -49.34 -30.38 32.44
C THR A 930 -48.01 -30.06 33.13
N ARG A 931 -48.03 -29.29 34.23
CA ARG A 931 -46.84 -28.90 35.03
C ARG A 931 -45.70 -28.33 34.16
N LYS A 932 -46.02 -27.48 33.18
CA LYS A 932 -45.05 -27.02 32.15
C LYS A 932 -43.83 -26.33 32.77
N ILE A 933 -44.07 -25.44 33.73
CA ILE A 933 -43.03 -24.62 34.37
C ILE A 933 -42.05 -25.51 35.13
N GLU A 934 -42.56 -26.45 35.91
CA GLU A 934 -41.74 -27.39 36.67
C GLU A 934 -40.84 -28.22 35.74
N HIS A 935 -41.38 -28.73 34.63
CA HIS A 935 -40.60 -29.50 33.66
C HIS A 935 -39.50 -28.68 32.97
N LEU A 936 -39.82 -27.46 32.53
CA LEU A 936 -38.86 -26.56 31.89
C LEU A 936 -37.74 -26.18 32.86
N MET A 937 -38.08 -25.89 34.12
CA MET A 937 -37.12 -25.56 35.16
C MET A 937 -36.21 -26.74 35.51
N VAL A 938 -36.77 -27.94 35.70
CA VAL A 938 -36.00 -29.18 35.93
C VAL A 938 -34.99 -29.41 34.80
N ASN A 939 -35.43 -29.29 33.55
CA ASN A 939 -34.54 -29.53 32.40
C ASN A 939 -33.46 -28.44 32.30
N ARG A 940 -33.79 -27.18 32.60
CA ARG A 940 -32.83 -26.08 32.52
C ARG A 940 -31.74 -26.19 33.58
N ILE A 941 -32.13 -26.41 34.83
CA ILE A 941 -31.21 -26.62 35.97
C ILE A 941 -30.34 -27.85 35.70
N HIS A 942 -30.94 -28.97 35.27
CA HIS A 942 -30.18 -30.18 34.93
C HIS A 942 -29.10 -29.93 33.86
N MET A 943 -29.42 -29.16 32.81
CA MET A 943 -28.44 -28.78 31.78
C MET A 943 -27.32 -27.91 32.33
N HIS A 944 -27.62 -26.94 33.20
CA HIS A 944 -26.62 -26.09 33.83
C HIS A 944 -25.72 -26.86 34.79
N LEU A 945 -26.27 -27.78 35.58
CA LEU A 945 -25.48 -28.67 36.43
C LEU A 945 -24.47 -29.51 35.62
N ILE A 946 -24.83 -29.94 34.40
CA ILE A 946 -23.92 -30.66 33.49
C ILE A 946 -22.86 -29.73 32.86
N LEU A 947 -23.22 -28.50 32.49
CA LEU A 947 -22.32 -27.58 31.79
C LEU A 947 -21.32 -26.87 32.72
N ASP A 948 -21.65 -26.70 34.00
CA ASP A 948 -20.83 -25.99 34.99
C ASP A 948 -19.69 -26.83 35.59
N VAL A 949 -19.26 -27.86 34.86
CA VAL A 949 -18.19 -28.77 35.26
C VAL A 949 -16.86 -28.17 34.78
N ARG A 950 -16.56 -26.95 35.24
CA ARG A 950 -15.20 -26.36 35.21
C ARG A 950 -14.39 -26.73 36.46
N GLN A 951 -14.98 -27.47 37.40
CA GLN A 951 -14.33 -27.90 38.63
C GLN A 951 -13.48 -29.16 38.41
N LYS A 952 -12.28 -29.16 38.98
CA LYS A 952 -11.24 -30.23 38.97
C LYS A 952 -11.67 -31.60 39.55
N ARG A 953 -12.96 -31.93 39.68
CA ARG A 953 -13.45 -33.19 40.29
C ARG A 953 -13.64 -34.26 39.22
N THR A 954 -13.10 -35.45 39.44
CA THR A 954 -13.32 -36.60 38.55
C THR A 954 -14.74 -37.15 38.72
N ILE A 955 -15.25 -37.88 37.71
CA ILE A 955 -16.57 -38.57 37.76
C ILE A 955 -16.69 -39.44 39.02
N GLU A 956 -15.56 -40.01 39.42
CA GLU A 956 -15.34 -40.94 40.50
C GLU A 956 -15.56 -40.25 41.86
N ASP A 957 -15.00 -39.04 42.03
CA ASP A 957 -15.19 -38.19 43.20
C ASP A 957 -16.66 -37.80 43.41
N ILE A 958 -17.36 -37.46 42.32
CA ILE A 958 -18.77 -37.05 42.36
C ILE A 958 -19.64 -38.23 42.80
N LEU A 959 -19.50 -39.38 42.13
CA LEU A 959 -20.31 -40.55 42.48
C LEU A 959 -20.08 -40.99 43.92
N GLN A 960 -18.83 -40.97 44.40
CA GLN A 960 -18.48 -41.45 45.74
C GLN A 960 -18.90 -40.51 46.87
N LYS A 961 -18.68 -39.20 46.74
CA LYS A 961 -19.04 -38.23 47.79
C LYS A 961 -20.54 -38.02 47.90
N ASP A 962 -21.24 -38.03 46.77
CA ASP A 962 -22.65 -37.63 46.72
C ASP A 962 -23.63 -38.82 46.83
N PHE A 963 -23.12 -40.07 46.88
CA PHE A 963 -23.93 -41.30 46.99
C PHE A 963 -24.90 -41.30 48.19
N ILE A 964 -24.50 -40.71 49.32
CA ILE A 964 -25.29 -40.70 50.56
C ILE A 964 -26.67 -40.06 50.34
N TYR A 965 -26.79 -39.14 49.38
CA TYR A 965 -28.02 -38.42 49.09
C TYR A 965 -28.93 -39.11 48.07
N LEU A 966 -28.44 -40.12 47.33
CA LEU A 966 -29.21 -40.78 46.27
C LEU A 966 -30.49 -41.43 46.81
N GLU A 967 -30.35 -42.30 47.82
CA GLU A 967 -31.47 -43.06 48.37
C GLU A 967 -32.46 -42.16 49.12
N ASP A 968 -31.94 -41.18 49.87
CA ASP A 968 -32.75 -40.21 50.60
C ASP A 968 -33.55 -39.29 49.64
N ASN A 969 -32.92 -38.82 48.56
CA ASN A 969 -33.60 -37.98 47.56
C ASN A 969 -34.68 -38.75 46.79
N ILE A 970 -34.45 -40.04 46.46
CA ILE A 970 -35.47 -40.89 45.84
C ILE A 970 -36.69 -41.01 46.76
N ARG A 971 -36.48 -41.25 48.06
CA ARG A 971 -37.56 -41.35 49.04
C ARG A 971 -38.37 -40.05 49.15
N ARG A 972 -37.68 -38.90 49.29
CA ARG A 972 -38.33 -37.59 49.39
C ARG A 972 -39.13 -37.20 48.16
N VAL A 973 -38.67 -37.58 46.96
CA VAL A 973 -39.47 -37.37 45.73
C VAL A 973 -40.75 -38.19 45.78
N ILE A 974 -40.70 -39.45 46.24
CA ILE A 974 -41.87 -40.32 46.34
C ILE A 974 -42.88 -39.78 47.37
N GLU A 975 -42.39 -39.27 48.50
CA GLU A 975 -43.24 -38.68 49.55
C GLU A 975 -43.93 -37.39 49.08
N ASN A 976 -43.28 -36.58 48.24
CA ASN A 976 -43.74 -35.25 47.86
C ASN A 976 -44.30 -35.13 46.42
N GLN A 977 -44.63 -36.23 45.72
CA GLN A 977 -45.06 -36.20 44.31
C GLN A 977 -46.31 -35.34 44.03
N SER A 978 -47.19 -35.22 45.02
CA SER A 978 -48.44 -34.45 44.91
C SER A 978 -48.24 -32.94 45.09
N GLN A 979 -47.15 -32.51 45.73
CA GLN A 979 -46.88 -31.09 46.00
C GLN A 979 -46.21 -30.42 44.79
N ARG A 980 -46.54 -29.15 44.53
CA ARG A 980 -45.80 -28.33 43.56
C ARG A 980 -44.87 -27.41 44.33
N SER A 981 -43.58 -27.69 44.26
CA SER A 981 -42.57 -26.94 44.97
C SER A 981 -41.23 -26.92 44.24
N ALA A 982 -40.44 -25.87 44.50
CA ALA A 982 -39.04 -25.73 44.12
C ALA A 982 -38.21 -26.88 44.70
N SER A 983 -38.57 -27.38 45.89
CA SER A 983 -37.96 -28.57 46.50
C SER A 983 -38.10 -29.80 45.59
N LEU A 984 -39.29 -30.06 45.04
CA LEU A 984 -39.51 -31.16 44.11
C LEU A 984 -38.73 -30.97 42.79
N ILE A 985 -38.71 -29.75 42.25
CA ILE A 985 -37.93 -29.39 41.05
C ILE A 985 -36.44 -29.68 41.28
N SER A 986 -35.92 -29.26 42.44
CA SER A 986 -34.52 -29.39 42.84
C SER A 986 -34.09 -30.84 43.02
N LEU A 987 -34.90 -31.64 43.72
CA LEU A 987 -34.66 -33.07 43.92
C LEU A 987 -34.63 -33.82 42.57
N ILE A 988 -35.59 -33.54 41.67
CA ILE A 988 -35.64 -34.20 40.35
C ILE A 988 -34.46 -33.78 39.46
N ALA A 989 -34.10 -32.49 39.46
CA ALA A 989 -32.97 -31.99 38.68
C ALA A 989 -31.63 -32.60 39.15
N TRP A 990 -31.42 -32.67 40.47
CA TRP A 990 -30.24 -33.29 41.07
C TRP A 990 -30.18 -34.80 40.79
N LEU A 991 -31.30 -35.53 40.91
CA LEU A 991 -31.34 -36.97 40.62
C LEU A 991 -31.05 -37.25 39.14
N LYS A 992 -31.56 -36.43 38.21
CA LYS A 992 -31.17 -36.51 36.79
C LYS A 992 -29.68 -36.26 36.60
N TYR A 993 -29.11 -35.26 37.28
CA TYR A 993 -27.66 -34.96 37.23
C TYR A 993 -26.83 -36.15 37.73
N TYR A 994 -27.10 -36.65 38.94
CA TYR A 994 -26.34 -37.76 39.54
C TYR A 994 -26.45 -39.05 38.70
N THR A 995 -27.64 -39.38 38.22
CA THR A 995 -27.85 -40.58 37.38
C THR A 995 -27.27 -40.46 35.98
N GLN A 996 -27.11 -39.24 35.44
CA GLN A 996 -26.35 -38.99 34.21
C GLN A 996 -24.87 -39.35 34.38
N TYR A 997 -24.25 -38.96 35.50
CA TYR A 997 -22.87 -39.34 35.83
C TYR A 997 -22.72 -40.84 36.03
N TYR A 998 -23.69 -41.49 36.64
CA TYR A 998 -23.73 -42.94 36.74
C TYR A 998 -23.80 -43.60 35.35
N ALA A 999 -24.65 -43.09 34.45
CA ALA A 999 -24.72 -43.56 33.06
C ALA A 999 -23.40 -43.34 32.30
N LEU A 1000 -22.71 -42.22 32.53
CA LEU A 1000 -21.41 -41.90 31.94
C LEU A 1000 -20.31 -42.84 32.47
N ALA A 1001 -20.32 -43.13 33.77
CA ALA A 1001 -19.41 -44.09 34.39
C ALA A 1001 -19.62 -45.52 33.86
N LEU A 1002 -20.88 -45.91 33.65
CA LEU A 1002 -21.22 -47.16 32.96
C LEU A 1002 -20.73 -47.15 31.51
N ASN A 1003 -20.87 -46.04 30.78
CA ASN A 1003 -20.36 -45.94 29.40
C ASN A 1003 -18.83 -46.14 29.32
N ASN A 1004 -18.08 -45.62 30.29
CA ASN A 1004 -16.62 -45.64 30.30
C ASN A 1004 -16.02 -46.84 31.07
N ASP A 1005 -16.83 -47.83 31.46
CA ASP A 1005 -16.39 -49.03 32.21
C ASP A 1005 -15.64 -48.73 33.53
N ILE A 1006 -16.03 -47.68 34.24
CA ILE A 1006 -15.41 -47.30 35.52
C ILE A 1006 -15.75 -48.33 36.61
N GLN A 1007 -14.73 -48.92 37.24
CA GLN A 1007 -14.89 -49.94 38.29
C GLN A 1007 -14.57 -49.39 39.69
N ILE A 1008 -15.56 -48.77 40.32
CA ILE A 1008 -15.46 -48.24 41.70
C ILE A 1008 -16.52 -48.91 42.58
N GLU A 1009 -16.21 -49.10 43.88
CA GLU A 1009 -17.08 -49.76 44.85
C GLU A 1009 -18.51 -49.19 44.89
N VAL A 1010 -18.63 -47.86 44.80
CA VAL A 1010 -19.89 -47.12 44.79
C VAL A 1010 -20.82 -47.54 43.64
N MET A 1011 -20.29 -47.98 42.50
CA MET A 1011 -21.11 -48.47 41.38
C MET A 1011 -21.95 -49.69 41.77
N ASN A 1012 -21.40 -50.58 42.60
CA ASN A 1012 -22.11 -51.75 43.13
C ASN A 1012 -23.20 -51.32 44.14
N HIS A 1013 -22.96 -50.25 44.89
CA HIS A 1013 -23.95 -49.71 45.82
C HIS A 1013 -25.12 -49.06 45.07
N ILE A 1014 -24.86 -48.26 44.04
CA ILE A 1014 -25.89 -47.70 43.16
C ILE A 1014 -26.69 -48.82 42.48
N ASP A 1015 -25.99 -49.85 41.97
CA ASP A 1015 -26.64 -51.01 41.34
C ASP A 1015 -27.58 -51.75 42.31
N ARG A 1016 -27.20 -51.88 43.59
CA ARG A 1016 -28.08 -52.42 44.64
C ARG A 1016 -29.29 -51.54 44.93
N VAL A 1017 -29.12 -50.22 45.02
CA VAL A 1017 -30.23 -49.27 45.26
C VAL A 1017 -31.25 -49.38 44.13
N LEU A 1018 -30.79 -49.32 42.88
CA LEU A 1018 -31.66 -49.45 41.71
C LEU A 1018 -32.28 -50.85 41.60
N THR A 1019 -31.60 -51.92 42.03
CA THR A 1019 -32.17 -53.28 42.00
C THR A 1019 -33.27 -53.48 43.06
N ARG A 1020 -33.15 -52.84 44.22
CA ARG A 1020 -34.09 -53.03 45.35
C ARG A 1020 -35.35 -52.18 45.26
N ASP A 1021 -35.28 -51.01 44.64
CA ASP A 1021 -36.40 -50.06 44.57
C ASP A 1021 -37.23 -50.26 43.28
N ASP A 1022 -38.45 -50.75 43.46
CA ASP A 1022 -39.45 -50.98 42.40
C ASP A 1022 -40.53 -49.90 42.33
N SER A 1023 -40.31 -48.73 42.95
CA SER A 1023 -41.26 -47.62 42.87
C SER A 1023 -41.47 -47.13 41.42
N PRO A 1024 -42.64 -46.56 41.08
CA PRO A 1024 -42.89 -46.01 39.74
C PRO A 1024 -41.90 -44.92 39.35
N PHE A 1025 -41.43 -44.12 40.32
CA PHE A 1025 -40.42 -43.10 40.10
C PHE A 1025 -39.05 -43.71 39.81
N CYS A 1026 -38.60 -44.70 40.60
CA CYS A 1026 -37.36 -45.42 40.33
C CYS A 1026 -37.40 -46.12 38.96
N SER A 1027 -38.55 -46.66 38.55
CA SER A 1027 -38.75 -47.21 37.21
C SER A 1027 -38.56 -46.16 36.10
N THR A 1028 -39.05 -44.95 36.32
CA THR A 1028 -38.86 -43.80 35.42
C THR A 1028 -37.39 -43.38 35.35
N LEU A 1029 -36.69 -43.40 36.49
CA LEU A 1029 -35.26 -43.09 36.60
C LEU A 1029 -34.39 -44.13 35.86
N LYS A 1030 -34.72 -45.42 35.98
CA LYS A 1030 -34.10 -46.52 35.22
C LYS A 1030 -34.24 -46.30 33.70
N LEU A 1031 -35.43 -45.92 33.24
CA LEU A 1031 -35.69 -45.60 31.83
C LEU A 1031 -34.91 -44.38 31.35
N PHE A 1032 -34.77 -43.35 32.21
CA PHE A 1032 -33.92 -42.20 31.92
C PHE A 1032 -32.46 -42.65 31.71
N ILE A 1033 -31.90 -43.45 32.62
CA ILE A 1033 -30.53 -43.98 32.50
C ILE A 1033 -30.35 -44.78 31.19
N ILE A 1034 -31.30 -45.64 30.84
CA ILE A 1034 -31.25 -46.42 29.58
C ILE A 1034 -31.26 -45.51 28.36
N LYS A 1035 -32.13 -44.49 28.35
CA LYS A 1035 -32.16 -43.50 27.25
C LYS A 1035 -30.80 -42.82 27.07
N GLN A 1036 -30.15 -42.46 28.17
CA GLN A 1036 -28.83 -41.81 28.15
C GLN A 1036 -27.75 -42.76 27.64
N LEU A 1037 -27.75 -44.02 28.08
CA LEU A 1037 -26.84 -45.04 27.58
C LEU A 1037 -27.01 -45.28 26.07
N CYS A 1038 -28.24 -45.40 25.58
CA CYS A 1038 -28.50 -45.53 24.13
C CYS A 1038 -27.96 -44.31 23.35
N GLN A 1039 -28.06 -43.11 23.91
CA GLN A 1039 -27.54 -41.88 23.30
C GLN A 1039 -26.00 -41.82 23.33
N PHE A 1040 -25.36 -42.23 24.43
CA PHE A 1040 -23.90 -42.28 24.56
C PHE A 1040 -23.28 -43.29 23.59
N TYR A 1041 -23.85 -44.49 23.48
CA TYR A 1041 -23.38 -45.52 22.56
C TYR A 1041 -23.86 -45.34 21.11
N LYS A 1042 -24.80 -44.42 20.85
CA LYS A 1042 -25.49 -44.23 19.56
C LYS A 1042 -26.10 -45.53 19.00
N VAL A 1043 -26.66 -46.36 19.88
CA VAL A 1043 -27.26 -47.66 19.52
C VAL A 1043 -28.75 -47.69 19.88
N SER A 1044 -29.49 -48.57 19.20
CA SER A 1044 -30.85 -48.94 19.62
C SER A 1044 -30.81 -49.73 20.93
N LEU A 1045 -31.96 -49.91 21.57
CA LEU A 1045 -32.09 -50.75 22.77
C LEU A 1045 -31.50 -52.16 22.54
N ASP A 1046 -31.69 -52.75 21.36
CA ASP A 1046 -31.11 -54.05 20.99
C ASP A 1046 -29.59 -54.03 20.91
N GLY A 1047 -29.00 -52.93 20.40
CA GLY A 1047 -27.55 -52.75 20.40
C GLY A 1047 -26.99 -52.57 21.82
N LEU A 1048 -27.73 -51.90 22.71
CA LEU A 1048 -27.39 -51.77 24.11
C LEU A 1048 -27.39 -53.14 24.82
N CYS A 1049 -28.36 -54.00 24.48
CA CYS A 1049 -28.43 -55.36 25.02
C CYS A 1049 -27.12 -56.11 24.78
N ASN A 1050 -26.60 -56.10 23.55
CA ASN A 1050 -25.35 -56.80 23.21
C ASN A 1050 -24.13 -56.29 24.03
N ILE A 1051 -24.09 -55.00 24.36
CA ILE A 1051 -22.98 -54.39 25.12
C ILE A 1051 -23.03 -54.80 26.60
N PHE A 1052 -24.22 -54.81 27.20
CA PHE A 1052 -24.38 -55.05 28.64
C PHE A 1052 -24.66 -56.51 29.01
N VAL A 1053 -24.85 -57.42 28.04
CA VAL A 1053 -25.01 -58.88 28.28
C VAL A 1053 -23.86 -59.44 29.13
N ASN A 1054 -22.63 -58.99 28.90
CA ASN A 1054 -21.43 -59.48 29.61
C ASN A 1054 -20.97 -58.56 30.76
N ARG A 1055 -21.68 -57.46 31.06
CA ARG A 1055 -21.34 -56.56 32.17
C ARG A 1055 -22.07 -56.96 33.46
N ASN A 1056 -21.42 -56.74 34.60
CA ASN A 1056 -21.95 -57.05 35.93
C ASN A 1056 -22.83 -55.90 36.48
N CYS A 1057 -23.95 -55.59 35.81
CA CYS A 1057 -24.95 -54.62 36.29
C CYS A 1057 -26.30 -55.32 36.51
N TYR A 1058 -26.70 -55.56 37.76
CA TYR A 1058 -27.84 -56.39 38.09
C TYR A 1058 -29.19 -55.74 37.83
N TRP A 1059 -29.37 -54.42 38.03
CA TRP A 1059 -30.68 -53.80 37.76
C TRP A 1059 -31.01 -53.73 36.27
N ILE A 1060 -29.98 -53.70 35.42
CA ILE A 1060 -30.12 -53.67 33.95
C ILE A 1060 -30.40 -55.07 33.39
N ARG A 1061 -29.81 -56.13 33.98
CA ARG A 1061 -29.95 -57.52 33.52
C ARG A 1061 -31.40 -57.99 33.30
N PRO A 1062 -32.37 -57.75 34.19
CA PRO A 1062 -33.78 -58.08 33.96
C PRO A 1062 -34.37 -57.44 32.70
N MET A 1063 -33.85 -56.27 32.29
CA MET A 1063 -34.30 -55.55 31.09
C MET A 1063 -33.59 -56.02 29.81
N ILE A 1064 -32.42 -56.66 29.92
CA ILE A 1064 -31.53 -57.03 28.79
C ILE A 1064 -31.40 -58.56 28.57
N ALA A 1065 -31.58 -59.38 29.59
CA ALA A 1065 -31.36 -60.83 29.52
C ALA A 1065 -32.41 -61.53 28.63
N HIS A 1066 -31.92 -62.23 27.60
CA HIS A 1066 -32.70 -63.19 26.83
C HIS A 1066 -32.67 -64.55 27.56
N SER A 1067 -33.57 -64.82 28.51
CA SER A 1067 -33.96 -66.21 28.84
C SER A 1067 -35.22 -66.35 29.72
N ASN A 1068 -35.99 -67.40 29.37
CA ASN A 1068 -37.17 -68.01 30.00
C ASN A 1068 -38.48 -67.19 30.02
N ALA A 1069 -39.38 -67.60 29.12
CA ALA A 1069 -40.59 -66.90 28.67
C ALA A 1069 -41.61 -66.52 29.75
N GLN A 1070 -41.61 -67.13 30.95
CA GLN A 1070 -42.64 -66.87 31.96
C GLN A 1070 -42.30 -65.72 32.93
N GLN A 1071 -41.03 -65.54 33.34
CA GLN A 1071 -40.62 -64.40 34.20
C GLN A 1071 -40.42 -63.11 33.38
N ALA A 1072 -39.98 -63.23 32.13
CA ALA A 1072 -39.91 -62.12 31.20
C ALA A 1072 -41.31 -61.58 30.82
N GLN A 1073 -42.34 -62.42 30.77
CA GLN A 1073 -43.72 -61.99 30.50
C GLN A 1073 -44.34 -61.19 31.66
N THR A 1074 -44.02 -61.50 32.92
CA THR A 1074 -44.47 -60.73 34.08
C THR A 1074 -43.73 -59.41 34.23
N MET A 1075 -42.41 -59.36 34.00
CA MET A 1075 -41.66 -58.09 34.04
C MET A 1075 -41.99 -57.16 32.84
N ARG A 1076 -42.17 -57.69 31.62
CA ARG A 1076 -42.56 -56.90 30.43
C ARG A 1076 -44.00 -56.37 30.48
N ARG A 1077 -44.84 -56.88 31.40
CA ARG A 1077 -46.16 -56.33 31.72
C ARG A 1077 -46.11 -55.12 32.65
N ASN A 1078 -45.05 -54.99 33.45
CA ASN A 1078 -44.90 -53.94 34.46
C ASN A 1078 -44.07 -52.72 34.00
N LEU A 1079 -43.58 -52.75 32.76
CA LEU A 1079 -42.82 -51.65 32.18
C LEU A 1079 -43.77 -50.53 31.75
N ILE A 1080 -43.94 -49.52 32.60
CA ILE A 1080 -44.70 -48.30 32.29
C ILE A 1080 -43.76 -47.36 31.53
N LEU A 1081 -43.90 -47.29 30.21
CA LEU A 1081 -43.26 -46.23 29.42
C LEU A 1081 -43.89 -44.87 29.78
N PRO A 1082 -43.13 -43.77 29.77
CA PRO A 1082 -43.68 -42.45 30.02
C PRO A 1082 -44.77 -42.16 28.99
N THR A 1083 -45.96 -41.83 29.50
CA THR A 1083 -47.08 -41.31 28.71
C THR A 1083 -46.63 -40.10 27.88
N PRO A 1084 -47.21 -39.87 26.69
CA PRO A 1084 -46.87 -38.72 25.85
C PRO A 1084 -47.01 -37.44 26.66
N LEU A 1085 -45.89 -36.73 26.76
CA LEU A 1085 -45.57 -35.88 27.90
C LEU A 1085 -46.44 -34.62 28.06
N PHE A 1086 -47.31 -34.23 27.12
CA PHE A 1086 -48.04 -32.96 27.28
C PHE A 1086 -49.49 -32.87 26.76
N GLN A 1087 -49.98 -33.74 25.87
CA GLN A 1087 -51.33 -33.53 25.28
C GLN A 1087 -52.11 -34.81 24.89
N GLY A 1088 -51.47 -35.98 24.88
CA GLY A 1088 -52.05 -37.19 24.28
C GLY A 1088 -52.57 -38.25 25.25
N SER A 1089 -52.62 -38.00 26.56
CA SER A 1089 -53.02 -38.99 27.59
C SER A 1089 -54.38 -39.64 27.28
N ASP A 1090 -55.38 -38.80 27.02
CA ASP A 1090 -56.76 -39.24 26.87
C ASP A 1090 -56.97 -39.87 25.49
N ASP A 1091 -56.38 -39.29 24.45
CA ASP A 1091 -56.34 -39.88 23.12
C ASP A 1091 -55.59 -41.22 23.12
N PHE A 1092 -54.49 -41.37 23.88
CA PHE A 1092 -53.76 -42.62 24.00
C PHE A 1092 -54.56 -43.70 24.74
N THR A 1093 -55.22 -43.36 25.85
CA THR A 1093 -56.07 -44.31 26.58
C THR A 1093 -57.30 -44.71 25.75
N GLN A 1094 -57.88 -43.79 24.99
CA GLN A 1094 -58.96 -44.07 24.04
C GLN A 1094 -58.49 -45.00 22.91
N ILE A 1095 -57.37 -44.69 22.26
CA ILE A 1095 -56.79 -45.48 21.17
C ILE A 1095 -56.38 -46.86 21.67
N ASN A 1096 -55.75 -46.94 22.85
CA ASN A 1096 -55.38 -48.21 23.46
C ASN A 1096 -56.62 -49.07 23.72
N LYS A 1097 -57.72 -48.51 24.27
CA LYS A 1097 -58.99 -49.25 24.44
C LYS A 1097 -59.58 -49.72 23.11
N LEU A 1098 -59.62 -48.85 22.10
CA LEU A 1098 -60.12 -49.17 20.76
C LEU A 1098 -59.32 -50.29 20.09
N LEU A 1099 -58.00 -50.28 20.27
CA LEU A 1099 -57.04 -51.19 19.64
C LEU A 1099 -56.60 -52.35 20.55
N SER A 1100 -57.29 -52.64 21.65
CA SER A 1100 -57.02 -53.84 22.47
C SER A 1100 -58.25 -54.72 22.74
N GLN A 1101 -59.44 -54.32 22.25
CA GLN A 1101 -60.68 -55.11 22.30
C GLN A 1101 -61.14 -55.44 20.87
N ASN A 1102 -61.64 -56.67 20.62
CA ASN A 1102 -62.02 -57.20 19.29
C ASN A 1102 -62.55 -56.14 18.29
N TYR A 1103 -61.83 -55.96 17.19
CA TYR A 1103 -62.05 -54.86 16.23
C TYR A 1103 -63.20 -55.14 15.26
N SER A 1104 -63.97 -54.09 14.93
CA SER A 1104 -64.78 -54.05 13.72
C SER A 1104 -64.13 -53.12 12.68
N ASN A 1105 -64.20 -53.47 11.40
CA ASN A 1105 -63.59 -52.68 10.31
C ASN A 1105 -64.07 -51.22 10.26
N GLU A 1106 -65.28 -50.92 10.74
CA GLU A 1106 -65.81 -49.56 10.82
C GLU A 1106 -65.10 -48.69 11.86
N ARG A 1107 -64.75 -49.25 13.03
CA ARG A 1107 -64.05 -48.52 14.10
C ARG A 1107 -62.62 -48.18 13.71
N LEU A 1108 -61.95 -49.06 12.96
CA LEU A 1108 -60.61 -48.82 12.41
C LEU A 1108 -60.63 -47.71 11.35
N ARG A 1109 -61.62 -47.69 10.45
CA ARG A 1109 -61.78 -46.59 9.48
C ARG A 1109 -62.03 -45.25 10.17
N ALA A 1110 -62.88 -45.23 11.20
CA ALA A 1110 -63.12 -44.01 11.99
C ALA A 1110 -61.84 -43.52 12.68
N LEU A 1111 -61.03 -44.42 13.24
CA LEU A 1111 -59.75 -44.07 13.84
C LEU A 1111 -58.74 -43.53 12.82
N ILE A 1112 -58.67 -44.11 11.62
CA ILE A 1112 -57.79 -43.62 10.53
C ILE A 1112 -58.20 -42.20 10.12
N ILE A 1113 -59.50 -41.94 9.99
CA ILE A 1113 -60.03 -40.60 9.70
C ILE A 1113 -59.67 -39.64 10.84
N GLN A 1114 -59.87 -40.05 12.10
CA GLN A 1114 -59.52 -39.25 13.28
C GLN A 1114 -58.01 -38.94 13.35
N CYS A 1115 -57.15 -39.90 13.03
CA CYS A 1115 -55.69 -39.71 12.96
C CYS A 1115 -55.31 -38.76 11.82
N SER A 1116 -56.01 -38.82 10.68
CA SER A 1116 -55.78 -37.89 9.56
C SER A 1116 -56.17 -36.44 9.88
N SER A 1117 -57.12 -36.23 10.80
CA SER A 1117 -57.59 -34.90 11.20
C SER A 1117 -56.95 -34.36 12.49
N LYS A 1118 -56.49 -35.22 13.40
CA LYS A 1118 -55.98 -34.84 14.73
C LYS A 1118 -54.58 -35.40 14.99
N GLN A 1119 -53.59 -34.52 15.05
CA GLN A 1119 -52.17 -34.86 15.17
C GLN A 1119 -51.84 -35.59 16.49
N GLU A 1120 -52.54 -35.25 17.59
CA GLU A 1120 -52.42 -35.92 18.89
C GLU A 1120 -52.84 -37.39 18.83
N SER A 1121 -53.96 -37.68 18.16
CA SER A 1121 -54.43 -39.04 17.96
C SER A 1121 -53.48 -39.84 17.07
N SER A 1122 -52.90 -39.22 16.03
CA SER A 1122 -51.84 -39.83 15.22
C SER A 1122 -50.58 -40.14 16.03
N TYR A 1123 -50.10 -39.20 16.85
CA TYR A 1123 -48.93 -39.41 17.70
C TYR A 1123 -49.18 -40.51 18.75
N SER A 1124 -50.35 -40.51 19.38
CA SER A 1124 -50.77 -41.55 20.32
C SER A 1124 -50.94 -42.92 19.65
N LEU A 1125 -51.43 -42.97 18.40
CA LEU A 1125 -51.46 -44.19 17.59
C LEU A 1125 -50.04 -44.69 17.28
N PHE A 1126 -49.11 -43.82 16.89
CA PHE A 1126 -47.72 -44.20 16.63
C PHE A 1126 -47.04 -44.71 17.90
N ILE A 1127 -47.24 -44.07 19.05
CA ILE A 1127 -46.74 -44.58 20.34
C ILE A 1127 -47.37 -45.93 20.66
N TRP A 1128 -48.69 -46.08 20.46
CA TRP A 1128 -49.37 -47.35 20.68
C TRP A 1128 -48.84 -48.45 19.75
N PHE A 1129 -48.63 -48.15 18.47
CA PHE A 1129 -48.05 -49.04 17.48
C PHE A 1129 -46.60 -49.38 17.84
N ILE A 1130 -45.77 -48.42 18.25
CA ILE A 1130 -44.42 -48.68 18.76
C ILE A 1130 -44.48 -49.56 20.01
N HIS A 1131 -45.47 -49.37 20.89
CA HIS A 1131 -45.68 -50.15 22.11
C HIS A 1131 -46.13 -51.60 21.84
N HIS A 1132 -46.88 -51.86 20.76
CA HIS A 1132 -47.42 -53.19 20.43
C HIS A 1132 -46.71 -53.92 19.27
N TYR A 1133 -46.26 -53.21 18.23
CA TYR A 1133 -45.52 -53.79 17.09
C TYR A 1133 -44.10 -54.20 17.49
N SER A 1134 -43.47 -53.47 18.42
CA SER A 1134 -42.22 -53.93 19.05
C SER A 1134 -42.40 -55.25 19.81
N ARG A 1135 -43.59 -55.50 20.39
CA ARG A 1135 -43.95 -56.79 21.01
C ARG A 1135 -44.16 -57.90 19.98
N PHE A 1136 -44.72 -57.60 18.81
CA PHE A 1136 -44.97 -58.59 17.75
C PHE A 1136 -43.68 -59.06 17.05
N ARG A 1137 -42.72 -58.16 16.83
CA ARG A 1137 -41.41 -58.51 16.22
C ARG A 1137 -40.52 -59.37 17.13
N LEU A 1138 -40.84 -59.46 18.43
CA LEU A 1138 -40.11 -60.24 19.44
C LEU A 1138 -40.72 -61.63 19.71
N SER A 1139 -41.84 -61.95 19.07
CA SER A 1139 -42.40 -63.30 19.01
C SER A 1139 -42.30 -63.78 17.57
N ASP A 1140 -41.42 -64.74 17.27
CA ASP A 1140 -41.35 -65.44 15.97
C ASP A 1140 -42.65 -66.23 15.70
N MET A 1141 -43.76 -65.53 15.50
CA MET A 1141 -45.01 -66.07 15.00
C MET A 1141 -45.13 -65.58 13.55
N PRO A 1142 -45.16 -66.48 12.56
CA PRO A 1142 -45.48 -66.08 11.20
C PRO A 1142 -46.91 -65.50 11.18
N PRO A 1143 -47.18 -64.47 10.37
CA PRO A 1143 -48.52 -63.92 10.27
C PRO A 1143 -49.36 -64.89 9.45
N ASP A 1144 -50.18 -65.71 10.12
CA ASP A 1144 -51.28 -66.40 9.45
C ASP A 1144 -52.62 -65.96 10.06
N ASN A 1145 -53.39 -65.28 9.20
CA ASN A 1145 -54.77 -64.77 9.25
C ASN A 1145 -55.12 -63.61 10.20
#